data_AF-B4JDR4-F1
#
_entry.id   AF-B4JDR4-F1
#
_cell.length_a   1.000
_cell.length_b   1.000
_cell.length_c   1.000
_cell.angle_alpha   90.00
_cell.angle_beta   90.00
_cell.angle_gamma   90.00
#
_symmetry.space_group_name_H-M   'P 1'
#
loop_
_entity.id
_entity.type
_entity.pdbx_description
1 polymer ?
#
loop_
_entity_poly.entity_id
_entity_poly.type
_entity_poly.pdbx_seq_one_letter_code
_entity_poly.pdbx_strand_id
1 'polypeptide(L)'
;MLMQKCSTNGIRGLFSRAFATKQHIVVHPEIRYALEHRQPVVALESTIITHGMPMPENVETALQVEQEVRQNGALPATIGIIDGCIKVGLTQEELLTLAQKPREEVIKCSRRDLPYVVATGQSGGTTVAATMIAAHRVGIPIFATGGVGGVHREGHITLDVSADLVELGRTPVAVVCSGVKSILDIPRTLEYLETQGVCVASYQSAGGIFPDFYTRDSGCKVPYNLSTAAQAAALLKSWRELQLESGVLIGVPIPLEYAAEKTAIDAAIREANAAAQAQGVSGKEVTPFLLAHIAQLTKGRSLQANIALIRNNAAVAAQIACELANKSVQKTSPSGGSSRKPLVIGASILDLSFTVKEQRDMQLDGATYSAVTKQAAGGVGRNIAEGIYKLYGAVNLISAVGSDQLGHMLRQLMPAALQRSLIVDETHATSLCSLVFDQSGDCKLILGDMEVHDSITPEVLATQSDLFSDAPLIVMDCNISEQAMACTLQLAQKFQVPVFFEPTDMYIAGKPFKLSPDLTQNIRLLKPNMHELKTIVETITGQHVAWQPNTKVARSQLLEQAKQLLQQIEKHFNCIIATLGDHGVLLSFRSDAECDASKLLSLTPSCEHITRFYAAPKVQNIVNVSGAGDSFCAGFITALLKDHSLDECVAAGFVSAERALLSESAVPATYFPDPQTFESNFKQTLKSLQCRSI
;
A
#
# COMPACT_ATOMS: atom_id res chain seq x y z
N MET A 1 67.91 15.00 4.31
CA MET A 1 66.96 15.13 5.44
C MET A 1 65.57 15.07 4.82
N LEU A 2 64.95 13.89 4.89
CA LEU A 2 63.86 13.47 4.03
C LEU A 2 62.53 14.17 4.39
N MET A 3 61.91 14.81 3.40
CA MET A 3 60.45 14.82 3.27
C MET A 3 60.05 13.53 2.55
N GLN A 4 59.30 12.66 3.24
CA GLN A 4 58.68 11.50 2.62
C GLN A 4 57.24 11.40 3.10
N LYS A 5 56.32 11.48 2.13
CA LYS A 5 54.91 11.13 2.24
C LYS A 5 54.81 9.69 2.75
N CYS A 6 54.22 9.49 3.92
CA CYS A 6 53.74 8.18 4.35
C CYS A 6 52.21 8.17 4.30
N SER A 7 51.72 7.48 3.28
CA SER A 7 50.48 6.72 3.30
C SER A 7 50.44 5.82 4.53
N THR A 8 49.33 5.83 5.26
CA THR A 8 48.86 4.66 6.01
C THR A 8 47.34 4.57 5.87
N ASN A 9 46.92 3.69 4.97
CA ASN A 9 45.72 2.88 5.12
C ASN A 9 45.67 2.30 6.54
N GLY A 10 44.50 2.31 7.16
CA GLY A 10 44.23 1.51 8.35
C GLY A 10 43.18 2.12 9.26
N ILE A 11 42.15 1.31 9.56
CA ILE A 11 41.14 1.53 10.62
C ILE A 11 39.94 2.43 10.23
N ARG A 12 39.24 2.04 9.16
CA ARG A 12 37.77 2.19 9.07
C ARG A 12 37.19 0.90 8.53
N GLY A 13 37.08 -0.08 9.42
CA GLY A 13 36.55 -1.40 9.08
C GLY A 13 36.76 -2.30 10.28
N LEU A 14 35.85 -2.23 11.26
CA LEU A 14 35.63 -3.23 12.30
C LEU A 14 34.53 -2.73 13.25
N PHE A 15 33.29 -2.67 12.77
CA PHE A 15 32.07 -2.94 13.56
C PHE A 15 30.96 -3.39 12.59
N SER A 16 31.23 -4.47 11.86
CA SER A 16 30.21 -5.28 11.20
C SER A 16 30.39 -6.72 11.66
N ARG A 17 29.72 -7.07 12.76
CA ARG A 17 29.27 -8.44 13.07
C ARG A 17 28.34 -8.44 14.29
N ALA A 18 27.14 -8.96 14.03
CA ALA A 18 26.26 -9.68 14.94
C ALA A 18 25.74 -8.96 16.20
N PHE A 19 24.54 -8.38 16.09
CA PHE A 19 23.34 -8.92 16.73
C PHE A 19 22.15 -8.63 15.81
N ALA A 20 21.45 -9.66 15.35
CA ALA A 20 20.17 -9.49 14.69
C ALA A 20 19.18 -8.94 15.73
N THR A 21 19.02 -7.61 15.79
CA THR A 21 17.97 -7.00 16.61
C THR A 21 16.64 -7.35 15.96
N LYS A 22 15.81 -8.18 16.62
CA LYS A 22 14.37 -8.23 16.33
C LYS A 22 13.90 -6.78 16.18
N GLN A 23 13.40 -6.38 15.01
CA GLN A 23 12.80 -5.06 14.90
C GLN A 23 11.59 -5.06 15.83
N HIS A 24 11.69 -4.37 16.96
CA HIS A 24 10.63 -4.28 17.97
C HIS A 24 9.41 -3.51 17.46
N ILE A 25 9.54 -2.80 16.32
CA ILE A 25 8.47 -2.08 15.64
C ILE A 25 8.23 -2.73 14.28
N VAL A 26 7.02 -3.19 14.05
CA VAL A 26 6.54 -3.71 12.77
C VAL A 26 5.52 -2.73 12.20
N VAL A 27 5.79 -2.26 10.99
CA VAL A 27 4.92 -1.32 10.26
C VAL A 27 4.11 -2.09 9.25
N HIS A 28 2.79 -1.88 9.26
CA HIS A 28 1.89 -2.47 8.28
C HIS A 28 2.31 -2.07 6.85
N PRO A 29 2.29 -2.98 5.86
CA PRO A 29 2.78 -2.70 4.51
C PRO A 29 2.16 -1.45 3.88
N GLU A 30 0.85 -1.24 4.07
CA GLU A 30 0.14 -0.06 3.56
C GLU A 30 0.65 1.25 4.19
N ILE A 31 0.95 1.25 5.50
CA ILE A 31 1.50 2.41 6.20
C ILE A 31 2.93 2.68 5.75
N ARG A 32 3.76 1.62 5.62
CA ARG A 32 5.13 1.75 5.11
C ARG A 32 5.14 2.35 3.71
N TYR A 33 4.30 1.83 2.83
CA TYR A 33 4.13 2.36 1.48
C TYR A 33 3.72 3.84 1.48
N ALA A 34 2.72 4.20 2.29
CA ALA A 34 2.25 5.59 2.40
C ALA A 34 3.37 6.53 2.87
N LEU A 35 4.17 6.11 3.86
CA LEU A 35 5.30 6.89 4.37
C LEU A 35 6.41 7.09 3.33
N GLU A 36 6.80 6.02 2.62
CA GLU A 36 7.79 6.07 1.54
C GLU A 36 7.36 7.01 0.40
N HIS A 37 6.06 7.09 0.14
CA HIS A 37 5.47 7.91 -0.93
C HIS A 37 4.97 9.27 -0.46
N ARG A 38 5.27 9.66 0.79
CA ARG A 38 4.85 10.94 1.41
C ARG A 38 3.34 11.16 1.34
N GLN A 39 2.57 10.08 1.39
CA GLN A 39 1.12 10.13 1.51
C GLN A 39 0.72 10.53 2.94
N PRO A 40 -0.44 11.19 3.11
CA PRO A 40 -0.91 11.59 4.42
C PRO A 40 -1.24 10.37 5.30
N VAL A 41 -0.57 10.26 6.45
CA VAL A 41 -0.79 9.22 7.46
C VAL A 41 -1.09 9.88 8.81
N VAL A 42 -2.10 9.36 9.51
CA VAL A 42 -2.47 9.80 10.87
C VAL A 42 -2.32 8.63 11.83
N ALA A 43 -1.46 8.78 12.85
CA ALA A 43 -1.37 7.81 13.93
C ALA A 43 -2.64 7.84 14.80
N LEU A 44 -3.00 6.70 15.38
CA LEU A 44 -4.07 6.55 16.37
C LEU A 44 -3.57 5.69 17.55
N GLU A 45 -4.03 5.99 18.77
CA GLU A 45 -3.64 5.23 19.97
C GLU A 45 -4.54 4.00 20.22
N SER A 46 -4.06 3.05 21.03
CA SER A 46 -4.84 1.86 21.41
C SER A 46 -5.26 1.82 22.89
N THR A 47 -4.89 2.83 23.69
CA THR A 47 -5.43 2.95 25.07
C THR A 47 -6.95 3.18 25.06
N ILE A 48 -7.47 3.92 24.08
CA ILE A 48 -8.92 4.06 23.88
C ILE A 48 -9.63 2.71 23.71
N ILE A 49 -8.98 1.76 23.03
CA ILE A 49 -9.48 0.42 22.72
C ILE A 49 -9.47 -0.47 23.96
N THR A 50 -8.42 -0.38 24.77
CA THR A 50 -8.12 -1.34 25.84
C THR A 50 -8.57 -0.86 27.23
N HIS A 51 -8.50 0.44 27.51
CA HIS A 51 -8.73 1.01 28.83
C HIS A 51 -9.67 2.22 28.81
N GLY A 52 -9.93 2.81 27.64
CA GLY A 52 -10.67 4.06 27.49
C GLY A 52 -12.18 3.89 27.30
N MET A 53 -12.63 2.76 26.77
CA MET A 53 -14.04 2.49 26.48
C MET A 53 -14.40 1.03 26.80
N PRO A 54 -15.66 0.74 27.17
CA PRO A 54 -16.15 -0.63 27.31
C PRO A 54 -16.35 -1.30 25.95
N MET A 55 -16.48 -2.63 25.93
CA MET A 55 -16.89 -3.40 24.76
C MET A 55 -18.42 -3.46 24.69
N PRO A 56 -19.06 -3.33 23.49
CA PRO A 56 -18.46 -3.27 22.14
C PRO A 56 -17.99 -1.89 21.66
N GLU A 57 -18.31 -0.82 22.41
CA GLU A 57 -18.09 0.56 21.96
C GLU A 57 -16.62 0.88 21.67
N ASN A 58 -15.68 0.23 22.35
CA ASN A 58 -14.25 0.38 22.13
C ASN A 58 -13.80 0.01 20.71
N VAL A 59 -14.22 -1.16 20.21
CA VAL A 59 -13.91 -1.66 18.87
C VAL A 59 -14.66 -0.84 17.83
N GLU A 60 -15.96 -0.62 18.04
CA GLU A 60 -16.79 0.15 17.11
C GLU A 60 -16.24 1.56 16.92
N THR A 61 -15.86 2.24 18.01
CA THR A 61 -15.27 3.58 17.96
C THR A 61 -13.93 3.56 17.24
N ALA A 62 -13.06 2.58 17.51
CA ALA A 62 -11.76 2.50 16.85
C ALA A 62 -11.91 2.36 15.33
N LEU A 63 -12.82 1.49 14.87
CA LEU A 63 -13.11 1.31 13.44
C LEU A 63 -13.75 2.55 12.82
N GLN A 64 -14.66 3.23 13.53
CA GLN A 64 -15.26 4.49 13.07
C GLN A 64 -14.22 5.61 12.93
N VAL A 65 -13.27 5.70 13.87
CA VAL A 65 -12.19 6.68 13.84
C VAL A 65 -11.25 6.40 12.68
N GLU A 66 -10.88 5.15 12.46
CA GLU A 66 -10.14 4.71 11.28
C GLU A 66 -10.85 5.06 9.97
N GLN A 67 -12.17 4.89 9.92
CA GLN A 67 -12.97 5.25 8.75
C GLN A 67 -13.00 6.76 8.52
N GLU A 68 -13.09 7.55 9.60
CA GLU A 68 -13.10 9.01 9.54
C GLU A 68 -11.78 9.56 8.94
N VAL A 69 -10.63 8.97 9.31
CA VAL A 69 -9.34 9.31 8.72
C VAL A 69 -9.34 9.02 7.20
N ARG A 70 -9.83 7.85 6.79
CA ARG A 70 -9.91 7.45 5.37
C ARG A 70 -10.82 8.35 4.55
N GLN A 71 -12.00 8.67 5.08
CA GLN A 71 -12.97 9.56 4.43
C GLN A 71 -12.42 10.97 4.20
N ASN A 72 -11.50 11.42 5.06
CA ASN A 72 -10.84 12.72 4.96
C ASN A 72 -9.49 12.65 4.19
N GLY A 73 -9.22 11.55 3.48
CA GLY A 73 -8.15 11.44 2.50
C GLY A 73 -6.78 11.00 3.05
N ALA A 74 -6.69 10.63 4.33
CA ALA A 74 -5.47 10.13 4.95
C ALA A 74 -5.57 8.63 5.29
N LEU A 75 -4.43 8.00 5.54
CA LEU A 75 -4.37 6.61 5.97
C LEU A 75 -4.19 6.52 7.50
N PRO A 76 -5.03 5.78 8.24
CA PRO A 76 -4.89 5.65 9.68
C PRO A 76 -3.90 4.56 10.04
N ALA A 77 -3.03 4.86 11.00
CA ALA A 77 -2.10 3.92 11.60
C ALA A 77 -2.43 3.75 13.08
N THR A 78 -3.36 2.84 13.41
CA THR A 78 -3.61 2.45 14.80
C THR A 78 -2.38 1.75 15.37
N ILE A 79 -1.86 2.24 16.50
CA ILE A 79 -0.62 1.74 17.11
C ILE A 79 -0.93 0.98 18.40
N GLY A 80 -0.48 -0.27 18.48
CA GLY A 80 -0.62 -1.13 19.66
C GLY A 80 0.58 -2.02 19.88
N ILE A 81 0.58 -2.78 20.98
CA ILE A 81 1.60 -3.78 21.25
C ILE A 81 0.93 -5.14 21.36
N ILE A 82 1.35 -6.08 20.53
CA ILE A 82 0.85 -7.46 20.53
C ILE A 82 2.03 -8.38 20.74
N ASP A 83 1.98 -9.14 21.84
CA ASP A 83 2.98 -10.15 22.21
C ASP A 83 4.43 -9.62 22.13
N GLY A 84 4.66 -8.43 22.68
CA GLY A 84 5.95 -7.73 22.71
C GLY A 84 6.36 -7.02 21.42
N CYS A 85 5.53 -7.06 20.38
CA CYS A 85 5.77 -6.36 19.12
C CYS A 85 4.96 -5.07 19.06
N ILE A 86 5.64 -3.92 18.91
CA ILE A 86 4.98 -2.65 18.62
C ILE A 86 4.51 -2.69 17.17
N LYS A 87 3.22 -2.59 16.94
CA LYS A 87 2.59 -2.66 15.63
C LYS A 87 2.10 -1.26 15.25
N VAL A 88 2.47 -0.81 14.06
CA VAL A 88 2.03 0.48 13.50
C VAL A 88 1.14 0.22 12.29
N GLY A 89 -0.16 0.43 12.46
CA GLY A 89 -1.20 -0.07 11.55
C GLY A 89 -1.66 -1.46 11.97
N LEU A 90 -2.49 -1.55 13.01
CA LEU A 90 -3.12 -2.82 13.38
C LEU A 90 -4.07 -3.30 12.27
N THR A 91 -4.07 -4.59 11.98
CA THR A 91 -5.16 -5.19 11.21
C THR A 91 -6.45 -5.21 12.04
N GLN A 92 -7.60 -5.40 11.39
CA GLN A 92 -8.87 -5.55 12.12
C GLN A 92 -8.85 -6.73 13.10
N GLU A 93 -8.20 -7.83 12.74
CA GLU A 93 -8.02 -9.00 13.60
C GLU A 93 -7.11 -8.70 14.79
N GLU A 94 -5.99 -8.00 14.56
CA GLU A 94 -5.07 -7.58 15.62
C GLU A 94 -5.74 -6.59 16.60
N LEU A 95 -6.56 -5.68 16.08
CA LEU A 95 -7.36 -4.74 16.87
C LEU A 95 -8.37 -5.49 17.74
N LEU A 96 -9.12 -6.43 17.16
CA LEU A 96 -10.07 -7.28 17.89
C LEU A 96 -9.38 -8.13 18.96
N THR A 97 -8.23 -8.71 18.62
CA THR A 97 -7.40 -9.48 19.54
C THR A 97 -7.00 -8.63 20.74
N LEU A 98 -6.54 -7.40 20.50
CA LEU A 98 -6.14 -6.48 21.57
C LEU A 98 -7.34 -6.04 22.44
N ALA A 99 -8.53 -5.90 21.84
CA ALA A 99 -9.75 -5.52 22.55
C ALA A 99 -10.39 -6.65 23.37
N GLN A 100 -10.21 -7.91 22.94
CA GLN A 100 -10.81 -9.09 23.57
C GLN A 100 -9.95 -9.69 24.69
N LYS A 101 -8.65 -9.37 24.74
CA LYS A 101 -7.78 -9.85 25.82
C LYS A 101 -8.28 -9.35 27.18
N PRO A 102 -8.23 -10.18 28.24
CA PRO A 102 -8.55 -9.75 29.60
C PRO A 102 -7.72 -8.52 29.99
N ARG A 103 -8.33 -7.57 30.71
CA ARG A 103 -7.71 -6.28 31.00
C ARG A 103 -6.43 -6.40 31.82
N GLU A 104 -6.37 -7.39 32.70
CA GLU A 104 -5.20 -7.78 33.49
C GLU A 104 -4.02 -8.30 32.63
N GLU A 105 -4.29 -8.76 31.41
CA GLU A 105 -3.28 -9.24 30.46
C GLU A 105 -2.80 -8.17 29.46
N VAL A 106 -3.45 -6.99 29.45
CA VAL A 106 -3.12 -5.89 28.55
C VAL A 106 -2.61 -4.69 29.34
N ILE A 107 -1.34 -4.36 29.17
CA ILE A 107 -0.74 -3.24 29.91
C ILE A 107 -1.12 -1.91 29.24
N LYS A 108 -1.73 -0.99 29.99
CA LYS A 108 -1.75 0.43 29.62
C LYS A 108 -0.32 0.95 29.55
N CYS A 109 0.19 1.13 28.35
CA CYS A 109 1.61 1.28 28.07
C CYS A 109 1.96 2.75 27.79
N SER A 110 2.74 3.34 28.69
CA SER A 110 3.40 4.63 28.51
C SER A 110 4.89 4.46 28.25
N ARG A 111 5.65 5.56 28.13
CA ARG A 111 7.09 5.55 27.81
C ARG A 111 7.87 4.57 28.68
N ARG A 112 7.61 4.58 30.00
CA ARG A 112 8.33 3.74 30.98
C ARG A 112 7.99 2.25 30.87
N ASP A 113 6.82 1.93 30.34
CA ASP A 113 6.31 0.57 30.26
C ASP A 113 6.81 -0.14 28.99
N LEU A 114 7.11 0.62 27.93
CA LEU A 114 7.57 0.09 26.63
C LEU A 114 8.69 -0.98 26.75
N PRO A 115 9.80 -0.77 27.48
CA PRO A 115 10.86 -1.77 27.56
C PRO A 115 10.39 -3.06 28.21
N TYR A 116 9.54 -2.96 29.25
CA TYR A 116 9.02 -4.12 29.97
C TYR A 116 8.07 -4.94 29.07
N VAL A 117 7.06 -4.30 28.49
CA VAL A 117 6.05 -4.97 27.64
C VAL A 117 6.72 -5.68 26.44
N VAL A 118 7.71 -5.02 25.82
CA VAL A 118 8.47 -5.58 24.69
C VAL A 118 9.36 -6.74 25.13
N ALA A 119 10.07 -6.63 26.25
CA ALA A 119 10.99 -7.65 26.72
C ALA A 119 10.27 -8.91 27.23
N THR A 120 9.10 -8.77 27.83
CA THR A 120 8.31 -9.88 28.38
C THR A 120 7.35 -10.51 27.37
N GLY A 121 7.27 -9.99 26.15
CA GLY A 121 6.36 -10.52 25.14
C GLY A 121 4.89 -10.27 25.47
N GLN A 122 4.56 -9.18 26.17
CA GLN A 122 3.19 -8.87 26.59
C GLN A 122 2.45 -7.98 25.58
N SER A 123 1.13 -7.94 25.68
CA SER A 123 0.28 -7.01 24.93
C SER A 123 0.09 -5.70 25.69
N GLY A 124 -0.13 -4.61 24.97
CA GLY A 124 -0.36 -3.31 25.58
C GLY A 124 -1.07 -2.31 24.70
N GLY A 125 -1.99 -1.57 25.31
CA GLY A 125 -2.59 -0.38 24.72
C GLY A 125 -1.64 0.80 24.86
N THR A 126 -1.21 1.40 23.75
CA THR A 126 -0.30 2.55 23.79
C THR A 126 -1.07 3.80 24.20
N THR A 127 -0.54 4.52 25.19
CA THR A 127 -1.00 5.88 25.58
C THR A 127 -0.44 6.90 24.60
N VAL A 128 -0.93 8.14 24.64
CA VAL A 128 -0.40 9.29 23.88
C VAL A 128 1.14 9.30 23.84
N ALA A 129 1.82 9.21 24.99
CA ALA A 129 3.28 9.17 25.02
C ALA A 129 3.89 8.00 24.22
N ALA A 130 3.39 6.77 24.41
CA ALA A 130 3.92 5.60 23.71
C ALA A 130 3.60 5.63 22.20
N THR A 131 2.41 6.10 21.82
CA THR A 131 1.99 6.27 20.43
C THR A 131 2.86 7.29 19.72
N MET A 132 3.17 8.44 20.35
CA MET A 132 4.08 9.44 19.79
C MET A 132 5.47 8.87 19.50
N ILE A 133 6.05 8.12 20.46
CA ILE A 133 7.37 7.50 20.28
C ILE A 133 7.38 6.56 19.06
N ALA A 134 6.36 5.70 18.95
CA ALA A 134 6.25 4.75 17.85
C ALA A 134 6.02 5.46 16.51
N ALA A 135 5.10 6.43 16.46
CA ALA A 135 4.79 7.23 15.28
C ALA A 135 6.03 7.97 14.77
N HIS A 136 6.76 8.66 15.66
CA HIS A 136 7.97 9.39 15.30
C HIS A 136 9.06 8.48 14.74
N ARG A 137 9.29 7.31 15.37
CA ARG A 137 10.30 6.35 14.92
C ARG A 137 10.06 5.81 13.51
N VAL A 138 8.83 5.84 13.03
CA VAL A 138 8.49 5.40 11.67
C VAL A 138 8.22 6.57 10.73
N GLY A 139 8.33 7.81 11.20
CA GLY A 139 8.14 9.00 10.38
C GLY A 139 6.69 9.49 10.22
N ILE A 140 5.75 9.01 11.05
CA ILE A 140 4.38 9.56 11.09
C ILE A 140 4.38 10.84 11.93
N PRO A 141 3.96 11.98 11.36
CA PRO A 141 4.12 13.28 12.03
C PRO A 141 2.89 13.82 12.73
N ILE A 142 1.73 13.22 12.49
CA ILE A 142 0.44 13.68 12.99
C ILE A 142 -0.24 12.50 13.68
N PHE A 143 -0.81 12.78 14.85
CA PHE A 143 -1.48 11.82 15.71
C PHE A 143 -2.80 12.41 16.18
N ALA A 144 -3.91 11.67 16.04
CA ALA A 144 -5.21 12.04 16.59
C ALA A 144 -5.54 11.23 17.85
N THR A 145 -6.02 11.93 18.88
CA THR A 145 -6.53 11.31 20.12
C THR A 145 -7.74 12.08 20.64
N GLY A 146 -8.46 11.53 21.63
CA GLY A 146 -9.61 12.21 22.20
C GLY A 146 -9.16 13.44 22.99
N GLY A 147 -8.25 13.23 23.93
CA GLY A 147 -7.69 14.27 24.78
C GLY A 147 -6.38 13.79 25.39
N VAL A 148 -5.43 14.68 25.58
CA VAL A 148 -4.14 14.34 26.20
C VAL A 148 -4.27 14.18 27.71
N GLY A 149 -3.36 13.44 28.34
CA GLY A 149 -3.14 13.56 29.78
C GLY A 149 -2.54 14.93 30.14
N GLY A 150 -2.36 15.18 31.44
CA GLY A 150 -1.92 16.49 31.91
C GLY A 150 -1.58 16.50 33.39
N VAL A 151 -1.52 17.69 33.96
CA VAL A 151 -1.36 17.89 35.40
C VAL A 151 -2.69 17.59 36.08
N HIS A 152 -2.71 16.69 37.07
CA HIS A 152 -3.92 16.44 37.85
C HIS A 152 -4.24 17.66 38.74
N ARG A 153 -5.50 17.82 39.19
CA ARG A 153 -5.96 19.02 39.94
C ARG A 153 -5.10 19.37 41.17
N GLU A 154 -4.68 18.36 41.92
CA GLU A 154 -3.75 18.51 43.06
C GLU A 154 -2.28 18.23 42.70
N GLY A 155 -1.93 18.26 41.40
CA GLY A 155 -0.61 17.92 40.89
C GLY A 155 0.53 18.79 41.42
N HIS A 156 0.23 19.99 41.89
CA HIS A 156 1.19 20.86 42.60
C HIS A 156 1.60 20.34 43.98
N ILE A 157 0.82 19.42 44.57
CA ILE A 157 1.10 18.74 45.84
C ILE A 157 1.55 17.30 45.57
N THR A 158 0.80 16.58 44.72
CA THR A 158 1.02 15.13 44.49
C THR A 158 2.12 14.83 43.49
N LEU A 159 2.48 15.81 42.65
CA LEU A 159 3.31 15.63 41.46
C LEU A 159 2.76 14.58 40.47
N ASP A 160 1.44 14.33 40.52
CA ASP A 160 0.75 13.46 39.57
C ASP A 160 0.57 14.21 38.24
N VAL A 161 1.55 14.03 37.36
CA VAL A 161 1.66 14.67 36.05
C VAL A 161 1.84 13.60 34.99
N SER A 162 1.00 13.64 33.94
CA SER A 162 1.09 12.68 32.85
C SER A 162 2.43 12.75 32.12
N ALA A 163 3.00 11.58 31.81
CA ALA A 163 4.17 11.45 30.95
C ALA A 163 3.94 12.00 29.53
N ASP A 164 2.68 12.16 29.11
CA ASP A 164 2.31 12.76 27.82
C ASP A 164 2.90 14.16 27.66
N LEU A 165 2.94 14.97 28.72
CA LEU A 165 3.45 16.35 28.65
C LEU A 165 4.95 16.39 28.40
N VAL A 166 5.69 15.51 29.07
CA VAL A 166 7.14 15.38 28.88
C VAL A 166 7.45 14.77 27.52
N GLU A 167 6.61 13.85 27.02
CA GLU A 167 6.78 13.30 25.67
C GLU A 167 6.50 14.33 24.59
N LEU A 168 5.48 15.19 24.78
CA LEU A 168 5.25 16.37 23.94
C LEU A 168 6.47 17.30 23.92
N GLY A 169 7.25 17.41 24.99
CA GLY A 169 8.51 18.17 24.98
C GLY A 169 9.68 17.51 24.25
N ARG A 170 9.58 16.23 23.88
CA ARG A 170 10.72 15.40 23.42
C ARG A 170 10.56 14.77 22.06
N THR A 171 9.33 14.60 21.60
CA THR A 171 9.04 13.83 20.39
C THR A 171 8.31 14.71 19.39
N PRO A 172 8.90 14.92 18.20
CA PRO A 172 8.33 15.84 17.24
C PRO A 172 7.20 15.17 16.46
N VAL A 173 6.03 15.12 17.10
CA VAL A 173 4.74 14.69 16.54
C VAL A 173 3.69 15.73 16.91
N ALA A 174 2.86 16.12 15.95
CA ALA A 174 1.72 16.98 16.16
C ALA A 174 0.53 16.16 16.68
N VAL A 175 -0.01 16.53 17.84
CA VAL A 175 -1.14 15.86 18.49
C VAL A 175 -2.39 16.71 18.33
N VAL A 176 -3.37 16.17 17.62
CA VAL A 176 -4.69 16.77 17.41
C VAL A 176 -5.67 16.12 18.38
N CYS A 177 -6.28 16.93 19.25
CA CYS A 177 -7.15 16.43 20.31
C CYS A 177 -8.15 17.48 20.77
N SER A 178 -9.13 17.10 21.58
CA SER A 178 -10.10 18.02 22.19
C SER A 178 -9.56 18.64 23.48
N GLY A 179 -8.27 18.96 23.48
CA GLY A 179 -7.56 19.52 24.61
C GLY A 179 -7.16 18.47 25.64
N VAL A 180 -7.13 18.91 26.90
CA VAL A 180 -6.75 18.08 28.05
C VAL A 180 -8.03 17.48 28.64
N LYS A 181 -8.00 16.20 29.04
CA LYS A 181 -9.18 15.54 29.63
C LYS A 181 -9.74 16.36 30.82
N SER A 182 -11.05 16.63 30.87
CA SER A 182 -11.69 17.54 31.85
C SER A 182 -11.50 17.21 33.34
N ILE A 183 -11.07 15.98 33.63
CA ILE A 183 -10.70 15.52 34.97
C ILE A 183 -9.41 16.16 35.51
N LEU A 184 -8.64 16.83 34.64
CA LEU A 184 -7.32 17.38 34.91
C LEU A 184 -7.36 18.91 35.14
N ASP A 185 -6.19 19.48 35.41
CA ASP A 185 -5.96 20.91 35.58
C ASP A 185 -5.46 21.54 34.28
N ILE A 186 -6.36 22.18 33.54
CA ILE A 186 -6.02 22.80 32.25
C ILE A 186 -5.04 23.97 32.42
N PRO A 187 -5.26 24.95 33.31
CA PRO A 187 -4.32 26.04 33.54
C PRO A 187 -2.89 25.54 33.81
N ARG A 188 -2.71 24.64 34.78
CA ARG A 188 -1.39 24.10 35.12
C ARG A 188 -0.79 23.27 34.00
N THR A 189 -1.62 22.57 33.23
CA THR A 189 -1.15 21.79 32.07
C THR A 189 -0.59 22.71 30.98
N LEU A 190 -1.25 23.85 30.70
CA LEU A 190 -0.76 24.82 29.72
C LEU A 190 0.58 25.44 30.15
N GLU A 191 0.72 25.82 31.42
CA GLU A 191 1.99 26.32 31.99
C GLU A 191 3.11 25.27 31.91
N TYR A 192 2.78 24.00 32.16
CA TYR A 192 3.74 22.90 32.03
C TYR A 192 4.18 22.71 30.58
N LEU A 193 3.26 22.76 29.62
CA LEU A 193 3.54 22.64 28.19
C LEU A 193 4.40 23.80 27.68
N GLU A 194 4.14 25.03 28.15
CA GLU A 194 5.00 26.18 27.89
C GLU A 194 6.42 25.92 28.41
N THR A 195 6.55 25.42 29.64
CA THR A 195 7.85 25.06 30.24
C THR A 195 8.58 23.97 29.44
N GLN A 196 7.84 23.03 28.83
CA GLN A 196 8.40 21.98 27.97
C GLN A 196 8.70 22.45 26.53
N GLY A 197 8.43 23.71 26.18
CA GLY A 197 8.66 24.25 24.83
C GLY A 197 7.69 23.69 23.78
N VAL A 198 6.49 23.29 24.19
CA VAL A 198 5.47 22.73 23.29
C VAL A 198 4.65 23.87 22.69
N CYS A 199 4.55 23.90 21.36
CA CYS A 199 3.67 24.86 20.68
C CYS A 199 2.21 24.42 20.86
N VAL A 200 1.40 25.25 21.53
CA VAL A 200 -0.04 24.98 21.73
C VAL A 200 -0.88 25.96 20.92
N ALA A 201 -1.82 25.43 20.14
CA ALA A 201 -2.76 26.21 19.34
C ALA A 201 -4.19 25.66 19.47
N SER A 202 -5.19 26.53 19.40
CA SER A 202 -6.58 26.12 19.19
C SER A 202 -6.89 26.03 17.70
N TYR A 203 -7.87 25.20 17.33
CA TYR A 203 -8.38 25.07 15.96
C TYR A 203 -9.84 25.51 15.90
N GLN A 204 -10.13 26.50 15.06
CA GLN A 204 -11.46 27.06 14.83
C GLN A 204 -12.19 27.42 16.14
N SER A 205 -11.44 27.97 17.11
CA SER A 205 -11.98 28.36 18.40
C SER A 205 -12.08 29.88 18.50
N ALA A 206 -13.30 30.39 18.68
CA ALA A 206 -13.52 31.82 18.81
C ALA A 206 -12.70 32.38 20.00
N GLY A 207 -11.97 33.47 19.77
CA GLY A 207 -11.14 34.10 20.81
C GLY A 207 -9.93 33.29 21.27
N GLY A 208 -9.54 32.22 20.56
CA GLY A 208 -8.37 31.39 20.90
C GLY A 208 -8.54 30.60 22.19
N ILE A 209 -9.78 30.28 22.56
CA ILE A 209 -10.09 29.52 23.76
C ILE A 209 -9.63 28.07 23.57
N PHE A 210 -8.96 27.50 24.56
CA PHE A 210 -8.54 26.12 24.54
C PHE A 210 -9.71 25.20 24.94
N PRO A 211 -9.93 24.07 24.25
CA PRO A 211 -11.05 23.19 24.56
C PRO A 211 -10.85 22.41 25.87
N ASP A 212 -11.96 22.10 26.53
CA ASP A 212 -12.04 21.31 27.76
C ASP A 212 -12.79 19.99 27.48
N PHE A 213 -12.25 19.20 26.54
CA PHE A 213 -12.68 17.84 26.24
C PHE A 213 -14.19 17.68 26.01
N TYR A 214 -14.98 17.47 27.07
CA TYR A 214 -16.44 17.42 27.00
C TYR A 214 -17.11 18.77 26.70
N THR A 215 -16.45 19.89 26.99
CA THR A 215 -16.95 21.23 26.72
C THR A 215 -16.03 21.99 25.77
N ARG A 216 -16.58 22.96 25.06
CA ARG A 216 -15.85 23.75 24.07
C ARG A 216 -14.94 24.81 24.68
N ASP A 217 -15.16 25.17 25.96
CA ASP A 217 -14.55 26.32 26.61
C ASP A 217 -13.97 25.94 27.98
N SER A 218 -12.64 25.94 28.07
CA SER A 218 -11.92 25.71 29.33
C SER A 218 -11.79 26.94 30.23
N GLY A 219 -12.18 28.12 29.74
CA GLY A 219 -11.85 29.42 30.32
C GLY A 219 -10.38 29.85 30.10
N CYS A 220 -9.56 29.00 29.49
CA CYS A 220 -8.14 29.28 29.21
C CYS A 220 -7.96 29.69 27.75
N LYS A 221 -7.12 30.71 27.51
CA LYS A 221 -6.71 31.10 26.15
C LYS A 221 -5.32 30.56 25.86
N VAL A 222 -5.10 30.18 24.61
CA VAL A 222 -3.77 29.82 24.09
C VAL A 222 -3.28 30.88 23.12
N PRO A 223 -1.95 31.01 22.93
CA PRO A 223 -1.37 32.11 22.16
C PRO A 223 -1.76 32.11 20.68
N TYR A 224 -2.14 30.96 20.13
CA TYR A 224 -2.39 30.79 18.70
C TYR A 224 -3.75 30.16 18.42
N ASN A 225 -4.41 30.62 17.35
CA ASN A 225 -5.68 30.08 16.87
C ASN A 225 -5.61 29.86 15.36
N LEU A 226 -5.80 28.62 14.94
CA LEU A 226 -5.71 28.16 13.57
C LEU A 226 -7.13 28.08 12.98
N SER A 227 -7.37 28.75 11.87
CA SER A 227 -8.73 28.84 11.29
C SER A 227 -9.00 27.75 10.25
N THR A 228 -7.96 27.13 9.69
CA THR A 228 -8.06 26.12 8.61
C THR A 228 -6.97 25.06 8.73
N ALA A 229 -7.21 23.89 8.12
CA ALA A 229 -6.22 22.82 8.02
C ALA A 229 -4.94 23.27 7.30
N ALA A 230 -5.05 24.14 6.29
CA ALA A 230 -3.91 24.72 5.57
C ALA A 230 -3.02 25.60 6.49
N GLN A 231 -3.63 26.39 7.38
CA GLN A 231 -2.86 27.17 8.37
C GLN A 231 -2.15 26.26 9.38
N ALA A 232 -2.82 25.21 9.84
CA ALA A 232 -2.20 24.21 10.70
C ALA A 232 -1.04 23.50 10.00
N ALA A 233 -1.20 23.10 8.73
CA ALA A 233 -0.14 22.50 7.93
C ALA A 233 1.05 23.46 7.71
N ALA A 234 0.80 24.76 7.50
CA ALA A 234 1.86 25.78 7.40
C ALA A 234 2.65 25.94 8.71
N LEU A 235 1.96 25.89 9.86
CA LEU A 235 2.60 25.86 11.17
C LEU A 235 3.48 24.61 11.31
N LEU A 236 2.96 23.42 10.99
CA LEU A 236 3.72 22.16 11.08
C LEU A 236 4.90 22.12 10.09
N LYS A 237 4.76 22.74 8.92
CA LYS A 237 5.86 22.90 7.96
C LYS A 237 6.97 23.76 8.55
N SER A 238 6.63 24.92 9.10
CA SER A 238 7.60 25.84 9.73
C SER A 238 8.28 25.18 10.93
N TRP A 239 7.52 24.48 11.76
CA TRP A 239 8.00 23.70 12.90
C TRP A 239 9.06 22.66 12.50
N ARG A 240 8.84 21.93 11.40
CA ARG A 240 9.82 20.99 10.83
C ARG A 240 11.03 21.66 10.22
N GLU A 241 10.84 22.76 9.48
CA GLU A 241 11.93 23.51 8.83
C GLU A 241 12.88 24.13 9.86
N LEU A 242 12.35 24.52 11.03
CA LEU A 242 13.12 24.97 12.18
C LEU A 242 13.79 23.83 12.97
N GLN A 243 13.55 22.57 12.59
CA GLN A 243 14.12 21.38 13.23
C GLN A 243 13.85 21.32 14.75
N LEU A 244 12.66 21.75 15.16
CA LEU A 244 12.27 21.69 16.58
C LEU A 244 11.97 20.24 16.98
N GLU A 245 12.51 19.81 18.12
CA GLU A 245 12.38 18.43 18.63
C GLU A 245 11.15 18.26 19.56
N SER A 246 10.51 19.35 19.98
CA SER A 246 9.23 19.31 20.70
C SER A 246 8.07 19.03 19.74
N GLY A 247 6.99 18.45 20.25
CA GLY A 247 5.73 18.27 19.55
C GLY A 247 4.91 19.56 19.46
N VAL A 248 3.77 19.46 18.79
CA VAL A 248 2.76 20.52 18.65
C VAL A 248 1.43 20.00 19.19
N LEU A 249 0.73 20.77 20.01
CA LEU A 249 -0.60 20.43 20.50
C LEU A 249 -1.65 21.31 19.83
N ILE A 250 -2.58 20.70 19.11
CA ILE A 250 -3.69 21.38 18.43
C ILE A 250 -5.01 20.99 19.12
N GLY A 251 -5.60 21.95 19.82
CA GLY A 251 -6.87 21.81 20.53
C GLY A 251 -8.07 22.06 19.61
N VAL A 252 -8.84 21.01 19.32
CA VAL A 252 -10.04 21.03 18.49
C VAL A 252 -11.29 20.95 19.37
N PRO A 253 -12.13 21.99 19.46
CA PRO A 253 -13.37 21.94 20.23
C PRO A 253 -14.32 20.84 19.76
N ILE A 254 -14.91 20.10 20.70
CA ILE A 254 -15.97 19.11 20.44
C ILE A 254 -17.12 19.75 19.63
N PRO A 255 -17.74 19.07 18.65
CA PRO A 255 -18.88 19.62 17.93
C PRO A 255 -20.02 20.06 18.87
N LEU A 256 -20.69 21.15 18.51
CA LEU A 256 -21.61 21.87 19.41
C LEU A 256 -22.75 20.99 19.91
N GLU A 257 -23.29 20.15 19.03
CA GLU A 257 -24.38 19.23 19.28
C GLU A 257 -24.05 18.10 20.28
N TYR A 258 -22.76 17.83 20.50
CA TYR A 258 -22.28 16.83 21.46
C TYR A 258 -21.63 17.45 22.70
N ALA A 259 -21.53 18.78 22.77
CA ALA A 259 -20.92 19.49 23.89
C ALA A 259 -21.75 19.29 25.17
N ALA A 260 -21.08 18.94 26.26
CA ALA A 260 -21.72 18.83 27.57
C ALA A 260 -22.00 20.22 28.16
N GLU A 261 -23.03 20.29 29.01
CA GLU A 261 -23.30 21.48 29.81
C GLU A 261 -22.25 21.55 30.94
N LYS A 262 -21.56 22.69 31.05
CA LYS A 262 -20.37 22.86 31.89
C LYS A 262 -20.64 22.58 33.36
N THR A 263 -21.75 23.07 33.91
CA THR A 263 -22.06 22.90 35.33
C THR A 263 -22.39 21.45 35.67
N ALA A 264 -23.12 20.74 34.79
CA ALA A 264 -23.43 19.33 34.94
C ALA A 264 -22.18 18.44 34.86
N ILE A 265 -21.29 18.67 33.88
CA ILE A 265 -20.08 17.85 33.76
C ILE A 265 -19.09 18.12 34.90
N ASP A 266 -18.95 19.37 35.34
CA ASP A 266 -18.08 19.71 36.48
C ASP A 266 -18.60 19.09 37.78
N ALA A 267 -19.92 19.01 37.96
CA ALA A 267 -20.53 18.30 39.09
C ALA A 267 -20.20 16.80 39.06
N ALA A 268 -20.36 16.14 37.90
CA ALA A 268 -20.03 14.73 37.75
C ALA A 268 -18.53 14.46 37.98
N ILE A 269 -17.65 15.34 37.51
CA ILE A 269 -16.20 15.24 37.74
C ILE A 269 -15.85 15.38 39.22
N ARG A 270 -16.48 16.32 39.95
CA ARG A 270 -16.25 16.48 41.40
C ARG A 270 -16.66 15.22 42.17
N GLU A 271 -17.83 14.67 41.85
CA GLU A 271 -18.33 13.45 42.48
C GLU A 271 -17.43 12.25 42.18
N ALA A 272 -17.01 12.07 40.92
CA ALA A 272 -16.08 11.01 40.54
C ALA A 272 -14.73 11.10 41.25
N ASN A 273 -14.19 12.31 41.43
CA ASN A 273 -12.95 12.52 42.18
C ASN A 273 -13.10 12.18 43.66
N ALA A 274 -14.21 12.58 44.29
CA ALA A 274 -14.49 12.21 45.68
C ALA A 274 -14.60 10.68 45.85
N ALA A 275 -15.24 10.00 44.90
CA ALA A 275 -15.32 8.54 44.89
C ALA A 275 -13.95 7.87 44.72
N ALA A 276 -13.10 8.39 43.82
CA ALA A 276 -11.74 7.88 43.60
C ALA A 276 -10.88 8.00 44.87
N GLN A 277 -10.97 9.15 45.56
CA GLN A 277 -10.27 9.38 46.83
C GLN A 277 -10.77 8.45 47.94
N ALA A 278 -12.09 8.28 48.08
CA ALA A 278 -12.69 7.40 49.08
C ALA A 278 -12.27 5.93 48.88
N GLN A 279 -12.05 5.51 47.63
CA GLN A 279 -11.61 4.15 47.28
C GLN A 279 -10.08 3.99 47.19
N GLY A 280 -9.30 5.05 47.43
CA GLY A 280 -7.84 5.01 47.38
C GLY A 280 -7.26 4.73 45.98
N VAL A 281 -7.99 5.06 44.91
CA VAL A 281 -7.54 4.87 43.53
C VAL A 281 -6.38 5.85 43.25
N SER A 282 -5.25 5.33 42.77
CA SER A 282 -4.03 6.12 42.56
C SER A 282 -3.26 5.70 41.30
N GLY A 283 -2.39 6.60 40.81
CA GLY A 283 -1.54 6.36 39.65
C GLY A 283 -2.32 6.11 38.34
N LYS A 284 -1.87 5.13 37.55
CA LYS A 284 -2.38 4.91 36.18
C LYS A 284 -3.86 4.48 36.08
N GLU A 285 -4.44 4.05 37.21
CA GLU A 285 -5.83 3.60 37.34
C GLU A 285 -6.83 4.74 37.60
N VAL A 286 -6.35 5.95 37.96
CA VAL A 286 -7.22 7.10 38.24
C VAL A 286 -8.03 7.50 37.01
N THR A 287 -7.38 7.70 35.85
CA THR A 287 -8.09 8.15 34.64
C THR A 287 -9.17 7.17 34.19
N PRO A 288 -8.92 5.85 34.04
CA PRO A 288 -9.97 4.92 33.64
C PRO A 288 -11.12 4.85 34.65
N PHE A 289 -10.82 4.92 35.96
CA PHE A 289 -11.85 4.95 37.00
C PHE A 289 -12.76 6.19 36.85
N LEU A 290 -12.16 7.37 36.72
CA LEU A 290 -12.92 8.62 36.61
C LEU A 290 -13.80 8.66 35.36
N LEU A 291 -13.28 8.23 34.20
CA LEU A 291 -14.06 8.19 32.95
C LEU A 291 -15.24 7.22 33.05
N ALA A 292 -15.04 6.03 33.64
CA ALA A 292 -16.12 5.06 33.84
C ALA A 292 -17.19 5.60 34.79
N HIS A 293 -16.79 6.25 35.88
CA HIS A 293 -17.74 6.82 36.85
C HIS A 293 -18.52 8.01 36.27
N ILE A 294 -17.86 8.88 35.50
CA ILE A 294 -18.54 9.99 34.80
C ILE A 294 -19.52 9.44 33.75
N ALA A 295 -19.19 8.36 33.05
CA ALA A 295 -20.12 7.70 32.13
C ALA A 295 -21.38 7.20 32.82
N GLN A 296 -21.25 6.64 34.03
CA GLN A 296 -22.39 6.22 34.86
C GLN A 296 -23.25 7.42 35.30
N LEU A 297 -22.63 8.46 35.88
CA LEU A 297 -23.33 9.66 36.37
C LEU A 297 -24.06 10.42 35.25
N THR A 298 -23.48 10.43 34.06
CA THR A 298 -24.05 11.10 32.88
C THR A 298 -24.96 10.21 32.03
N LYS A 299 -25.26 8.98 32.50
CA LYS A 299 -26.09 7.99 31.79
C LYS A 299 -25.64 7.76 30.35
N GLY A 300 -24.32 7.64 30.14
CA GLY A 300 -23.69 7.39 28.85
C GLY A 300 -23.46 8.63 27.96
N ARG A 301 -23.99 9.81 28.31
CA ARG A 301 -23.81 11.03 27.48
C ARG A 301 -22.35 11.45 27.33
N SER A 302 -21.54 11.29 28.38
CA SER A 302 -20.09 11.57 28.29
C SER A 302 -19.36 10.58 27.39
N LEU A 303 -19.81 9.32 27.29
CA LEU A 303 -19.26 8.35 26.33
C LEU A 303 -19.59 8.77 24.90
N GLN A 304 -20.84 9.15 24.63
CA GLN A 304 -21.25 9.68 23.32
C GLN A 304 -20.44 10.92 22.93
N ALA A 305 -20.25 11.86 23.85
CA ALA A 305 -19.39 13.03 23.64
C ALA A 305 -17.94 12.62 23.34
N ASN A 306 -17.40 11.62 24.06
CA ASN A 306 -16.05 11.10 23.84
C ASN A 306 -15.87 10.46 22.44
N ILE A 307 -16.89 9.74 21.95
CA ILE A 307 -16.90 9.16 20.60
C ILE A 307 -16.97 10.27 19.55
N ALA A 308 -17.83 11.27 19.73
CA ALA A 308 -17.98 12.37 18.78
C ALA A 308 -16.70 13.21 18.66
N LEU A 309 -16.05 13.50 19.80
CA LEU A 309 -14.84 14.32 19.81
C LEU A 309 -13.65 13.61 19.16
N ILE A 310 -13.46 12.29 19.36
CA ILE A 310 -12.31 11.59 18.76
C ILE A 310 -12.47 11.50 17.24
N ARG A 311 -13.69 11.28 16.75
CA ARG A 311 -13.98 11.31 15.32
C ARG A 311 -13.70 12.69 14.73
N ASN A 312 -14.18 13.76 15.36
CA ASN A 312 -13.89 15.12 14.92
C ASN A 312 -12.37 15.41 14.88
N ASN A 313 -11.63 14.97 15.90
CA ASN A 313 -10.18 15.15 15.95
C ASN A 313 -9.46 14.37 14.84
N ALA A 314 -9.93 13.16 14.54
CA ALA A 314 -9.39 12.33 13.47
C ALA A 314 -9.65 12.93 12.08
N ALA A 315 -10.85 13.48 11.85
CA ALA A 315 -11.19 14.21 10.63
C ALA A 315 -10.25 15.43 10.43
N VAL A 316 -10.10 16.27 11.47
CA VAL A 316 -9.22 17.45 11.42
C VAL A 316 -7.76 17.02 11.22
N ALA A 317 -7.28 15.99 11.92
CA ALA A 317 -5.93 15.48 11.75
C ALA A 317 -5.65 14.98 10.32
N ALA A 318 -6.61 14.29 9.71
CA ALA A 318 -6.52 13.82 8.33
C ALA A 318 -6.47 15.00 7.35
N GLN A 319 -7.32 16.01 7.53
CA GLN A 319 -7.29 17.23 6.71
C GLN A 319 -5.94 17.96 6.82
N ILE A 320 -5.40 18.10 8.03
CA ILE A 320 -4.07 18.70 8.24
C ILE A 320 -2.97 17.85 7.58
N ALA A 321 -3.05 16.52 7.68
CA ALA A 321 -2.08 15.63 7.05
C ALA A 321 -2.10 15.74 5.52
N CYS A 322 -3.29 15.81 4.93
CA CYS A 322 -3.48 16.02 3.49
C CYS A 322 -2.89 17.37 3.04
N GLU A 323 -3.17 18.46 3.76
CA GLU A 323 -2.59 19.78 3.49
C GLU A 323 -1.07 19.81 3.66
N LEU A 324 -0.53 19.07 4.64
CA LEU A 324 0.91 18.96 4.87
C LEU A 324 1.62 18.13 3.77
N ALA A 325 0.92 17.14 3.19
CA ALA A 325 1.40 16.34 2.07
C ALA A 325 1.28 17.09 0.73
N ASN A 326 0.25 17.94 0.59
CA ASN A 326 0.06 18.81 -0.56
C ASN A 326 1.18 19.87 -0.58
N LYS A 327 2.12 19.72 -1.52
CA LYS A 327 3.02 20.83 -1.86
C LYS A 327 2.16 21.99 -2.33
N SER A 328 2.12 23.06 -1.55
CA SER A 328 1.67 24.37 -2.02
C SER A 328 2.33 24.62 -3.38
N VAL A 329 1.49 24.84 -4.38
CA VAL A 329 1.85 25.26 -5.73
C VAL A 329 2.49 26.65 -5.61
N GLN A 330 3.75 26.71 -5.21
CA GLN A 330 4.61 27.84 -5.49
C GLN A 330 5.44 27.48 -6.70
N LYS A 331 5.27 28.30 -7.75
CA LYS A 331 6.09 28.32 -8.96
C LYS A 331 7.56 28.47 -8.57
N THR A 332 8.25 27.36 -8.42
CA THR A 332 9.71 27.30 -8.48
C THR A 332 10.08 26.09 -9.33
N SER A 333 10.88 26.38 -10.34
CA SER A 333 11.46 25.50 -11.37
C SER A 333 11.83 24.09 -10.87
N PRO A 334 11.66 23.06 -11.72
CA PRO A 334 11.75 21.67 -11.30
C PRO A 334 13.22 21.28 -11.03
N SER A 335 13.51 20.92 -9.79
CA SER A 335 14.71 20.16 -9.42
C SER A 335 14.30 18.82 -8.80
N GLY A 336 14.34 17.76 -9.61
CA GLY A 336 14.76 16.39 -9.27
C GLY A 336 13.95 15.58 -8.27
N GLY A 337 13.19 14.58 -8.78
CA GLY A 337 12.78 13.38 -8.03
C GLY A 337 11.27 13.17 -7.84
N SER A 338 10.50 13.09 -8.94
CA SER A 338 9.16 12.47 -8.93
C SER A 338 9.33 10.98 -9.28
N SER A 339 8.78 10.09 -8.45
CA SER A 339 8.66 8.67 -8.77
C SER A 339 7.65 8.52 -9.93
N ARG A 340 8.16 8.46 -11.16
CA ARG A 340 7.36 8.20 -12.35
C ARG A 340 6.64 6.86 -12.23
N LYS A 341 5.34 6.81 -12.56
CA LYS A 341 4.49 5.62 -12.40
C LYS A 341 4.29 4.93 -13.75
N PRO A 342 4.51 3.62 -13.86
CA PRO A 342 4.13 2.88 -15.06
C PRO A 342 2.65 3.01 -15.34
N LEU A 343 2.29 3.03 -16.62
CA LEU A 343 0.91 3.06 -17.09
C LEU A 343 0.58 1.70 -17.68
N VAL A 344 -0.43 1.02 -17.15
CA VAL A 344 -0.97 -0.22 -17.70
C VAL A 344 -2.30 0.08 -18.38
N ILE A 345 -2.47 -0.38 -19.61
CA ILE A 345 -3.68 -0.25 -20.40
C ILE A 345 -4.09 -1.66 -20.84
N GLY A 346 -5.22 -2.15 -20.34
CA GLY A 346 -5.62 -3.51 -20.63
C GLY A 346 -6.85 -3.95 -19.85
N ALA A 347 -7.11 -5.26 -19.88
CA ALA A 347 -8.37 -5.80 -19.39
C ALA A 347 -8.45 -5.98 -17.88
N SER A 348 -9.65 -5.72 -17.35
CA SER A 348 -10.12 -6.12 -16.01
C SER A 348 -11.32 -7.02 -16.21
N ILE A 349 -11.23 -8.25 -15.74
CA ILE A 349 -12.24 -9.30 -16.00
C ILE A 349 -12.65 -9.90 -14.67
N LEU A 350 -13.89 -10.35 -14.53
CA LEU A 350 -14.28 -11.24 -13.44
C LEU A 350 -14.15 -12.69 -13.91
N ASP A 351 -13.29 -13.47 -13.25
CA ASP A 351 -13.12 -14.89 -13.55
C ASP A 351 -14.09 -15.72 -12.70
N LEU A 352 -14.86 -16.57 -13.38
CA LEU A 352 -15.77 -17.54 -12.79
C LEU A 352 -15.31 -18.94 -13.18
N SER A 353 -14.57 -19.59 -12.28
CA SER A 353 -14.06 -20.95 -12.50
C SER A 353 -15.01 -22.01 -11.96
N PHE A 354 -15.16 -23.10 -12.71
CA PHE A 354 -15.94 -24.29 -12.39
C PHE A 354 -15.04 -25.51 -12.44
N THR A 355 -14.87 -26.23 -11.34
CA THR A 355 -14.11 -27.49 -11.30
C THR A 355 -15.05 -28.67 -11.14
N VAL A 356 -15.15 -29.51 -12.17
CA VAL A 356 -16.04 -30.68 -12.19
C VAL A 356 -15.58 -31.72 -11.16
N LYS A 357 -16.53 -32.27 -10.38
CA LYS A 357 -16.26 -33.28 -9.33
C LYS A 357 -16.47 -34.72 -9.79
N GLU A 358 -17.20 -34.93 -10.87
CA GLU A 358 -17.65 -36.26 -11.31
C GLU A 358 -16.53 -37.02 -12.03
N GLN A 359 -16.46 -38.34 -11.83
CA GLN A 359 -15.44 -39.20 -12.44
C GLN A 359 -15.70 -39.58 -13.91
N ARG A 360 -16.73 -39.00 -14.54
CA ARG A 360 -17.01 -39.24 -15.96
C ARG A 360 -16.33 -38.18 -16.83
N ASP A 361 -15.89 -38.58 -18.02
CA ASP A 361 -15.34 -37.65 -19.00
C ASP A 361 -16.41 -36.63 -19.40
N MET A 362 -16.03 -35.34 -19.35
CA MET A 362 -16.94 -34.25 -19.69
C MET A 362 -17.23 -34.24 -21.20
N GLN A 363 -18.50 -34.38 -21.55
CA GLN A 363 -19.02 -34.28 -22.91
C GLN A 363 -19.84 -32.98 -23.04
N LEU A 364 -19.75 -32.31 -24.19
CA LEU A 364 -20.57 -31.14 -24.52
C LEU A 364 -21.93 -31.57 -25.10
N ASP A 365 -22.66 -32.40 -24.35
CA ASP A 365 -23.91 -33.07 -24.77
C ASP A 365 -25.17 -32.49 -24.09
N GLY A 366 -25.01 -31.40 -23.32
CA GLY A 366 -26.09 -30.76 -22.56
C GLY A 366 -26.37 -31.40 -21.20
N ALA A 367 -25.59 -32.39 -20.76
CA ALA A 367 -25.71 -32.94 -19.42
C ALA A 367 -25.28 -31.92 -18.33
N THR A 368 -25.94 -31.97 -17.17
CA THR A 368 -25.52 -31.21 -15.99
C THR A 368 -24.42 -31.97 -15.25
N TYR A 369 -23.35 -31.28 -14.86
CA TYR A 369 -22.23 -31.82 -14.07
C TYR A 369 -22.14 -31.09 -12.73
N SER A 370 -21.87 -31.84 -11.66
CA SER A 370 -21.55 -31.29 -10.35
C SER A 370 -20.17 -30.64 -10.35
N ALA A 371 -20.08 -29.36 -9.94
CA ALA A 371 -18.85 -28.59 -9.93
C ALA A 371 -18.69 -27.73 -8.66
N VAL A 372 -17.44 -27.38 -8.33
CA VAL A 372 -17.12 -26.29 -7.39
C VAL A 372 -16.98 -25.01 -8.19
N THR A 373 -17.67 -23.95 -7.77
CA THR A 373 -17.54 -22.63 -8.37
C THR A 373 -16.66 -21.73 -7.51
N LYS A 374 -15.77 -20.97 -8.14
CA LYS A 374 -14.95 -19.93 -7.50
C LYS A 374 -14.95 -18.67 -8.36
N GLN A 375 -15.05 -17.53 -7.68
CA GLN A 375 -14.98 -16.21 -8.28
C GLN A 375 -13.65 -15.57 -7.91
N ALA A 376 -13.00 -14.91 -8.87
CA ALA A 376 -11.77 -14.18 -8.66
C ALA A 376 -11.70 -12.97 -9.60
N ALA A 377 -10.96 -11.94 -9.21
CA ALA A 377 -10.58 -10.91 -10.17
C ALA A 377 -9.61 -11.53 -11.20
N GLY A 378 -9.92 -11.32 -12.48
CA GLY A 378 -9.18 -11.71 -13.70
C GLY A 378 -8.78 -10.52 -14.60
N GLY A 379 -8.16 -10.81 -15.74
CA GLY A 379 -7.68 -9.82 -16.71
C GLY A 379 -6.18 -9.53 -16.62
N VAL A 380 -5.49 -9.67 -17.76
CA VAL A 380 -4.02 -9.54 -17.90
C VAL A 380 -3.55 -8.14 -17.50
N GLY A 381 -4.13 -7.08 -18.07
CA GLY A 381 -3.81 -5.70 -17.69
C GLY A 381 -3.96 -5.46 -16.19
N ARG A 382 -5.08 -5.90 -15.60
CA ARG A 382 -5.33 -5.77 -14.16
C ARG A 382 -4.36 -6.58 -13.31
N ASN A 383 -4.07 -7.83 -13.68
CA ASN A 383 -3.11 -8.68 -12.97
C ASN A 383 -1.70 -8.06 -12.96
N ILE A 384 -1.21 -7.59 -14.11
CA ILE A 384 0.11 -6.95 -14.21
C ILE A 384 0.12 -5.65 -13.41
N ALA A 385 -0.91 -4.81 -13.51
CA ALA A 385 -1.01 -3.57 -12.74
C ALA A 385 -1.01 -3.84 -11.24
N GLU A 386 -1.82 -4.79 -10.77
CA GLU A 386 -1.87 -5.16 -9.35
C GLU A 386 -0.55 -5.75 -8.85
N GLY A 387 0.12 -6.56 -9.68
CA GLY A 387 1.46 -7.06 -9.40
C GLY A 387 2.49 -5.93 -9.26
N ILE A 388 2.52 -4.98 -10.20
CA ILE A 388 3.40 -3.81 -10.14
C ILE A 388 3.04 -2.95 -8.92
N TYR A 389 1.77 -2.73 -8.62
CA TYR A 389 1.34 -2.01 -7.42
C TYR A 389 1.88 -2.67 -6.14
N LYS A 390 1.81 -3.99 -6.03
CA LYS A 390 2.29 -4.73 -4.85
C LYS A 390 3.82 -4.78 -4.74
N LEU A 391 4.57 -4.71 -5.85
CA LEU A 391 6.03 -4.89 -5.89
C LEU A 391 6.82 -3.57 -6.06
N TYR A 392 6.33 -2.69 -6.92
CA TYR A 392 6.90 -1.37 -7.22
C TYR A 392 6.26 -0.28 -6.34
N GLY A 393 5.02 -0.50 -5.91
CA GLY A 393 4.28 0.39 -5.03
C GLY A 393 3.25 1.26 -5.75
N ALA A 394 3.57 1.77 -6.95
CA ALA A 394 2.68 2.67 -7.67
C ALA A 394 2.54 2.31 -9.15
N VAL A 395 1.31 2.36 -9.66
CA VAL A 395 1.01 2.15 -11.07
C VAL A 395 -0.27 2.91 -11.41
N ASN A 396 -0.45 3.29 -12.67
CA ASN A 396 -1.73 3.74 -13.19
C ASN A 396 -2.33 2.61 -14.05
N LEU A 397 -3.64 2.35 -13.91
CA LEU A 397 -4.36 1.37 -14.73
C LEU A 397 -5.49 2.07 -15.48
N ILE A 398 -5.48 1.99 -16.81
CA ILE A 398 -6.63 2.30 -17.65
C ILE A 398 -7.26 0.97 -18.06
N SER A 399 -8.50 0.79 -17.64
CA SER A 399 -9.29 -0.39 -17.93
C SER A 399 -10.78 -0.01 -17.89
N ALA A 400 -11.67 -0.95 -18.17
CA ALA A 400 -13.11 -0.69 -18.19
C ALA A 400 -13.88 -1.77 -17.43
N VAL A 401 -14.98 -1.37 -16.79
CA VAL A 401 -15.98 -2.25 -16.16
C VAL A 401 -17.36 -1.71 -16.45
N GLY A 402 -18.37 -2.58 -16.44
CA GLY A 402 -19.77 -2.14 -16.53
C GLY A 402 -20.24 -1.50 -15.22
N SER A 403 -21.32 -0.75 -15.29
CA SER A 403 -22.04 -0.21 -14.11
C SER A 403 -22.90 -1.28 -13.39
N ASP A 404 -22.72 -2.55 -13.71
CA ASP A 404 -23.48 -3.67 -13.18
C ASP A 404 -22.91 -4.21 -11.85
N GLN A 405 -23.59 -5.19 -11.28
CA GLN A 405 -23.17 -5.81 -10.01
C GLN A 405 -21.81 -6.51 -10.13
N LEU A 406 -21.47 -7.05 -11.30
CA LEU A 406 -20.18 -7.69 -11.53
C LEU A 406 -19.05 -6.65 -11.53
N GLY A 407 -19.29 -5.46 -12.06
CA GLY A 407 -18.36 -4.34 -12.05
C GLY A 407 -18.13 -3.80 -10.65
N HIS A 408 -19.20 -3.68 -9.85
CA HIS A 408 -19.08 -3.37 -8.43
C HIS A 408 -18.26 -4.41 -7.66
N MET A 409 -18.50 -5.70 -7.91
CA MET A 409 -17.75 -6.79 -7.27
C MET A 409 -16.28 -6.77 -7.69
N LEU A 410 -15.98 -6.66 -8.98
CA LEU A 410 -14.61 -6.61 -9.49
C LEU A 410 -13.82 -5.43 -8.90
N ARG A 411 -14.47 -4.28 -8.72
CA ARG A 411 -13.91 -3.12 -8.03
C ARG A 411 -13.61 -3.40 -6.56
N GLN A 412 -14.45 -4.14 -5.84
CA GLN A 412 -14.17 -4.53 -4.45
C GLN A 412 -12.99 -5.50 -4.33
N LEU A 413 -12.78 -6.34 -5.36
CA LEU A 413 -11.69 -7.32 -5.40
C LEU A 413 -10.33 -6.72 -5.81
N MET A 414 -10.29 -5.47 -6.30
CA MET A 414 -9.04 -4.80 -6.71
C MET A 414 -8.66 -3.65 -5.76
N PRO A 415 -7.35 -3.35 -5.59
CA PRO A 415 -6.92 -2.22 -4.78
C PRO A 415 -7.52 -0.90 -5.25
N ALA A 416 -7.94 -0.04 -4.30
CA ALA A 416 -8.52 1.27 -4.60
C ALA A 416 -7.61 2.17 -5.46
N ALA A 417 -6.29 1.99 -5.35
CA ALA A 417 -5.30 2.70 -6.16
C ALA A 417 -5.46 2.44 -7.67
N LEU A 418 -5.91 1.25 -8.07
CA LEU A 418 -6.09 0.88 -9.47
C LEU A 418 -7.42 1.38 -10.06
N GLN A 419 -8.35 1.83 -9.22
CA GLN A 419 -9.69 2.23 -9.65
C GLN A 419 -9.77 3.67 -10.17
N ARG A 420 -8.71 4.47 -10.01
CA ARG A 420 -8.73 5.92 -10.30
C ARG A 420 -9.02 6.27 -11.75
N SER A 421 -8.50 5.50 -12.70
CA SER A 421 -8.67 5.74 -14.14
C SER A 421 -9.52 4.64 -14.79
N LEU A 422 -10.31 3.93 -13.97
CA LEU A 422 -11.21 2.89 -14.44
C LEU A 422 -12.43 3.53 -15.10
N ILE A 423 -12.70 3.13 -16.34
CA ILE A 423 -13.90 3.54 -17.07
C ILE A 423 -15.06 2.71 -16.54
N VAL A 424 -16.14 3.38 -16.13
CA VAL A 424 -17.39 2.72 -15.77
C VAL A 424 -18.36 2.95 -16.92
N ASP A 425 -18.63 1.90 -17.67
CA ASP A 425 -19.50 1.93 -18.83
C ASP A 425 -20.95 1.58 -18.45
N GLU A 426 -21.91 2.39 -18.87
CA GLU A 426 -23.34 2.17 -18.56
C GLU A 426 -24.06 1.31 -19.61
N THR A 427 -23.39 0.99 -20.72
CA THR A 427 -23.98 0.31 -21.88
C THR A 427 -23.57 -1.15 -22.01
N HIS A 428 -22.32 -1.47 -21.71
CA HIS A 428 -21.76 -2.82 -21.80
C HIS A 428 -21.70 -3.49 -20.41
N ALA A 429 -21.94 -4.79 -20.40
CA ALA A 429 -21.78 -5.60 -19.19
C ALA A 429 -20.30 -5.74 -18.80
N THR A 430 -20.01 -5.83 -17.51
CA THR A 430 -18.64 -6.09 -17.05
C THR A 430 -18.13 -7.41 -17.62
N SER A 431 -16.90 -7.40 -18.13
CA SER A 431 -16.28 -8.60 -18.68
C SER A 431 -16.26 -9.75 -17.69
N LEU A 432 -16.69 -10.91 -18.18
CA LEU A 432 -16.77 -12.15 -17.43
C LEU A 432 -16.08 -13.26 -18.24
N CYS A 433 -15.19 -14.00 -17.59
CA CYS A 433 -14.59 -15.20 -18.14
C CYS A 433 -15.04 -16.42 -17.35
N SER A 434 -15.77 -17.33 -17.98
CA SER A 434 -16.17 -18.62 -17.40
C SER A 434 -15.18 -19.70 -17.80
N LEU A 435 -14.46 -20.24 -16.82
CA LEU A 435 -13.45 -21.29 -17.02
C LEU A 435 -13.96 -22.62 -16.48
N VAL A 436 -13.97 -23.66 -17.31
CA VAL A 436 -14.41 -25.00 -16.90
C VAL A 436 -13.21 -25.95 -16.87
N PHE A 437 -12.89 -26.45 -15.67
CA PHE A 437 -11.84 -27.42 -15.42
C PHE A 437 -12.44 -28.81 -15.19
N ASP A 438 -11.77 -29.84 -15.71
CA ASP A 438 -12.09 -31.22 -15.34
C ASP A 438 -11.58 -31.55 -13.93
N GLN A 439 -11.86 -32.79 -13.48
CA GLN A 439 -11.41 -33.29 -12.18
C GLN A 439 -9.88 -33.37 -12.01
N SER A 440 -9.13 -33.37 -13.12
CA SER A 440 -7.66 -33.39 -13.14
C SER A 440 -7.08 -31.97 -13.07
N GLY A 441 -7.93 -30.93 -13.15
CA GLY A 441 -7.53 -29.53 -13.22
C GLY A 441 -7.21 -29.04 -14.63
N ASP A 442 -7.48 -29.83 -15.67
CA ASP A 442 -7.28 -29.41 -17.05
C ASP A 442 -8.43 -28.50 -17.49
N CYS A 443 -8.10 -27.29 -17.96
CA CYS A 443 -9.08 -26.38 -18.53
C CYS A 443 -9.63 -26.93 -19.85
N LYS A 444 -10.93 -27.18 -19.92
CA LYS A 444 -11.61 -27.74 -21.09
C LYS A 444 -12.33 -26.70 -21.94
N LEU A 445 -12.86 -25.65 -21.32
CA LEU A 445 -13.60 -24.60 -22.00
C LEU A 445 -13.36 -23.26 -21.31
N ILE A 446 -13.13 -22.22 -22.10
CA ILE A 446 -13.08 -20.83 -21.67
C ILE A 446 -14.10 -20.06 -22.50
N LEU A 447 -15.04 -19.38 -21.84
CA LEU A 447 -16.02 -18.51 -22.48
C LEU A 447 -15.84 -17.12 -21.91
N GLY A 448 -15.55 -16.14 -22.76
CA GLY A 448 -15.28 -14.77 -22.35
C GLY A 448 -16.21 -13.78 -23.03
N ASP A 449 -16.80 -12.88 -22.25
CA ASP A 449 -17.36 -11.62 -22.72
C ASP A 449 -16.34 -10.50 -22.44
N MET A 450 -15.86 -9.86 -23.50
CA MET A 450 -14.80 -8.86 -23.45
C MET A 450 -15.27 -7.45 -23.87
N GLU A 451 -16.56 -7.28 -24.18
CA GLU A 451 -17.07 -6.14 -24.95
C GLU A 451 -16.86 -4.79 -24.26
N VAL A 452 -16.94 -4.71 -22.92
CA VAL A 452 -16.74 -3.45 -22.18
C VAL A 452 -15.36 -2.81 -22.39
N HIS A 453 -14.36 -3.55 -22.84
CA HIS A 453 -13.05 -2.99 -23.15
C HIS A 453 -13.04 -2.15 -24.42
N ASP A 454 -14.07 -2.23 -25.27
CA ASP A 454 -14.25 -1.32 -26.40
C ASP A 454 -14.57 0.11 -25.95
N SER A 455 -14.99 0.30 -24.69
CA SER A 455 -15.16 1.61 -24.04
C SER A 455 -13.83 2.33 -23.78
N ILE A 456 -12.69 1.64 -23.90
CA ILE A 456 -11.36 2.26 -23.89
C ILE A 456 -11.14 2.90 -25.28
N THR A 457 -11.82 4.02 -25.55
CA THR A 457 -11.77 4.66 -26.86
C THR A 457 -10.56 5.59 -27.02
N PRO A 458 -10.16 5.93 -28.26
CA PRO A 458 -9.14 6.94 -28.51
C PRO A 458 -9.40 8.28 -27.80
N GLU A 459 -10.67 8.70 -27.72
CA GLU A 459 -11.07 9.93 -27.05
C GLU A 459 -10.79 9.86 -25.55
N VAL A 460 -11.15 8.74 -24.90
CA VAL A 460 -10.87 8.53 -23.48
C VAL A 460 -9.37 8.54 -23.21
N LEU A 461 -8.58 7.82 -24.02
CA LEU A 461 -7.13 7.79 -23.89
C LEU A 461 -6.52 9.19 -24.08
N ALA A 462 -7.02 9.97 -25.03
CA ALA A 462 -6.56 11.35 -25.26
C ALA A 462 -6.86 12.27 -24.06
N THR A 463 -8.03 12.14 -23.40
CA THR A 463 -8.33 12.92 -22.19
C THR A 463 -7.39 12.60 -21.02
N GLN A 464 -6.77 11.43 -21.02
CA GLN A 464 -5.85 10.96 -19.99
C GLN A 464 -4.38 11.07 -20.41
N SER A 465 -4.06 11.94 -21.39
CA SER A 465 -2.72 12.05 -21.96
C SER A 465 -1.60 12.37 -20.96
N ASP A 466 -1.92 13.01 -19.82
CA ASP A 466 -0.96 13.25 -18.74
C ASP A 466 -0.38 11.94 -18.19
N LEU A 467 -1.19 10.88 -18.09
CA LEU A 467 -0.75 9.56 -17.62
C LEU A 467 0.30 8.94 -18.53
N PHE A 468 0.26 9.25 -19.82
CA PHE A 468 1.26 8.81 -20.80
C PHE A 468 2.55 9.61 -20.63
N SER A 469 2.44 10.94 -20.50
CA SER A 469 3.60 11.82 -20.41
C SER A 469 4.48 11.58 -19.17
N ASP A 470 3.86 11.16 -18.06
CA ASP A 470 4.53 10.90 -16.79
C ASP A 470 5.07 9.46 -16.67
N ALA A 471 4.66 8.56 -17.59
CA ALA A 471 4.98 7.15 -17.50
C ALA A 471 6.44 6.87 -17.91
N PRO A 472 7.21 6.09 -17.12
CA PRO A 472 8.52 5.60 -17.55
C PRO A 472 8.40 4.43 -18.55
N LEU A 473 7.26 3.74 -18.55
CA LEU A 473 6.92 2.59 -19.38
C LEU A 473 5.40 2.49 -19.48
N ILE A 474 4.92 2.18 -20.67
CA ILE A 474 3.52 1.77 -20.90
C ILE A 474 3.48 0.25 -21.04
N VAL A 475 2.56 -0.41 -20.35
CA VAL A 475 2.22 -1.82 -20.53
C VAL A 475 0.89 -1.87 -21.25
N MET A 476 0.83 -2.60 -22.36
CA MET A 476 -0.39 -2.75 -23.16
C MET A 476 -0.69 -4.23 -23.34
N ASP A 477 -1.90 -4.67 -22.99
CA ASP A 477 -2.37 -6.01 -23.30
C ASP A 477 -3.14 -6.05 -24.63
N CYS A 478 -3.47 -7.26 -25.10
CA CYS A 478 -4.10 -7.43 -26.40
C CYS A 478 -5.65 -7.36 -26.40
N ASN A 479 -6.27 -7.16 -25.24
CA ASN A 479 -7.73 -7.20 -25.09
C ASN A 479 -8.43 -5.91 -25.57
N ILE A 480 -7.71 -4.80 -25.64
CA ILE A 480 -8.28 -3.52 -26.10
C ILE A 480 -8.52 -3.52 -27.63
N SER A 481 -9.35 -2.59 -28.11
CA SER A 481 -9.68 -2.46 -29.54
C SER A 481 -8.47 -2.03 -30.38
N GLU A 482 -8.47 -2.33 -31.69
CA GLU A 482 -7.38 -1.90 -32.60
C GLU A 482 -7.23 -0.36 -32.63
N GLN A 483 -8.35 0.37 -32.48
CA GLN A 483 -8.35 1.83 -32.40
C GLN A 483 -7.70 2.33 -31.10
N ALA A 484 -8.00 1.68 -29.97
CA ALA A 484 -7.37 1.97 -28.68
C ALA A 484 -5.86 1.71 -28.70
N MET A 485 -5.42 0.59 -29.32
CA MET A 485 -4.00 0.29 -29.52
C MET A 485 -3.32 1.35 -30.38
N ALA A 486 -3.93 1.75 -31.49
CA ALA A 486 -3.38 2.79 -32.35
C ALA A 486 -3.20 4.11 -31.60
N CYS A 487 -4.21 4.54 -30.84
CA CYS A 487 -4.13 5.75 -30.02
C CYS A 487 -3.06 5.62 -28.92
N THR A 488 -2.99 4.47 -28.24
CA THR A 488 -1.97 4.18 -27.23
C THR A 488 -0.55 4.31 -27.80
N LEU A 489 -0.29 3.74 -28.98
CA LEU A 489 0.99 3.83 -29.66
C LEU A 489 1.30 5.25 -30.17
N GLN A 490 0.29 5.99 -30.65
CA GLN A 490 0.43 7.39 -31.03
C GLN A 490 0.82 8.27 -29.83
N LEU A 491 0.19 8.06 -28.67
CA LEU A 491 0.53 8.78 -27.44
C LEU A 491 1.90 8.37 -26.91
N ALA A 492 2.25 7.08 -26.95
CA ALA A 492 3.58 6.58 -26.62
C ALA A 492 4.66 7.22 -27.50
N GLN A 493 4.41 7.35 -28.80
CA GLN A 493 5.30 8.03 -29.74
C GLN A 493 5.39 9.52 -29.44
N LYS A 494 4.26 10.20 -29.23
CA LYS A 494 4.21 11.63 -28.91
C LYS A 494 5.03 11.97 -27.67
N PHE A 495 4.92 11.16 -26.61
CA PHE A 495 5.59 11.39 -25.34
C PHE A 495 6.93 10.66 -25.19
N GLN A 496 7.37 9.95 -26.23
CA GLN A 496 8.63 9.20 -26.25
C GLN A 496 8.73 8.20 -25.09
N VAL A 497 7.66 7.42 -24.89
CA VAL A 497 7.60 6.37 -23.86
C VAL A 497 7.64 4.98 -24.53
N PRO A 498 8.49 4.06 -24.07
CA PRO A 498 8.53 2.69 -24.58
C PRO A 498 7.27 1.92 -24.18
N VAL A 499 6.90 0.91 -24.99
CA VAL A 499 5.77 0.02 -24.71
C VAL A 499 6.27 -1.42 -24.47
N PHE A 500 5.81 -2.01 -23.37
CA PHE A 500 5.85 -3.43 -23.07
C PHE A 500 4.51 -4.04 -23.49
N PHE A 501 4.54 -5.03 -24.38
CA PHE A 501 3.34 -5.68 -24.91
C PHE A 501 3.15 -7.08 -24.36
N GLU A 502 1.98 -7.35 -23.76
CA GLU A 502 1.56 -8.68 -23.32
C GLU A 502 0.48 -9.24 -24.28
N PRO A 503 0.74 -10.34 -25.01
CA PRO A 503 -0.15 -10.77 -26.11
C PRO A 503 -1.50 -11.37 -25.69
N THR A 504 -1.67 -11.76 -24.42
CA THR A 504 -2.89 -12.36 -23.85
C THR A 504 -3.28 -13.75 -24.41
N ASP A 505 -3.54 -13.84 -25.71
CA ASP A 505 -4.06 -15.05 -26.38
C ASP A 505 -3.53 -15.19 -27.81
N MET A 506 -3.34 -16.43 -28.25
CA MET A 506 -2.71 -16.76 -29.53
C MET A 506 -3.45 -16.24 -30.76
N TYR A 507 -4.77 -16.06 -30.71
CA TYR A 507 -5.57 -15.62 -31.86
C TYR A 507 -5.56 -14.10 -32.04
N ILE A 508 -5.35 -13.37 -30.94
CA ILE A 508 -5.32 -11.91 -30.95
C ILE A 508 -3.91 -11.34 -30.87
N ALA A 509 -2.89 -12.13 -30.47
CA ALA A 509 -1.50 -11.70 -30.28
C ALA A 509 -0.89 -10.85 -31.42
N GLY A 510 -1.33 -11.05 -32.66
CA GLY A 510 -0.89 -10.28 -33.82
C GLY A 510 -1.54 -8.90 -33.99
N LYS A 511 -2.61 -8.60 -33.24
CA LYS A 511 -3.49 -7.42 -33.43
C LYS A 511 -2.72 -6.09 -33.57
N PRO A 512 -1.77 -5.72 -32.68
CA PRO A 512 -1.04 -4.45 -32.83
C PRO A 512 -0.18 -4.39 -34.09
N PHE A 513 0.33 -5.54 -34.55
CA PHE A 513 1.28 -5.63 -35.67
C PHE A 513 0.61 -5.54 -37.05
N LYS A 514 -0.72 -5.41 -37.09
CA LYS A 514 -1.47 -4.99 -38.29
C LYS A 514 -1.43 -3.48 -38.51
N LEU A 515 -1.09 -2.71 -37.47
CA LEU A 515 -0.94 -1.26 -37.55
C LEU A 515 0.36 -0.89 -38.28
N SER A 516 0.47 0.38 -38.69
CA SER A 516 1.64 0.87 -39.42
C SER A 516 2.95 0.64 -38.65
N PRO A 517 4.05 0.25 -39.32
CA PRO A 517 5.37 0.08 -38.69
C PRO A 517 5.85 1.28 -37.87
N ASP A 518 5.47 2.49 -38.29
CA ASP A 518 5.82 3.74 -37.61
C ASP A 518 5.22 3.87 -36.19
N LEU A 519 4.13 3.15 -35.90
CA LEU A 519 3.52 3.09 -34.57
C LEU A 519 4.04 1.89 -33.78
N THR A 520 4.14 0.73 -34.42
CA THR A 520 4.55 -0.51 -33.75
C THR A 520 6.01 -0.49 -33.34
N GLN A 521 6.84 0.38 -33.93
CA GLN A 521 8.18 0.70 -33.44
C GLN A 521 8.22 1.37 -32.04
N ASN A 522 7.10 1.64 -31.38
CA ASN A 522 7.11 2.03 -29.96
C ASN A 522 7.04 0.82 -29.02
N ILE A 523 6.66 -0.36 -29.55
CA ILE A 523 6.71 -1.63 -28.82
C ILE A 523 8.18 -2.06 -28.75
N ARG A 524 8.75 -2.03 -27.56
CA ARG A 524 10.18 -2.34 -27.31
C ARG A 524 10.36 -3.68 -26.63
N LEU A 525 9.40 -4.10 -25.81
CA LEU A 525 9.44 -5.37 -25.10
C LEU A 525 8.15 -6.16 -25.35
N LEU A 526 8.25 -7.49 -25.41
CA LEU A 526 7.10 -8.38 -25.37
C LEU A 526 7.42 -9.69 -24.65
N LYS A 527 6.41 -10.32 -24.05
CA LYS A 527 6.53 -11.64 -23.41
C LYS A 527 5.52 -12.65 -23.97
N PRO A 528 5.71 -13.15 -25.20
CA PRO A 528 4.81 -14.16 -25.75
C PRO A 528 5.11 -15.57 -25.21
N ASN A 529 4.09 -16.43 -25.15
CA ASN A 529 4.32 -17.88 -25.20
C ASN A 529 4.60 -18.36 -26.64
N MET A 530 4.89 -19.64 -26.83
CA MET A 530 5.26 -20.17 -28.16
C MET A 530 4.17 -20.02 -29.24
N HIS A 531 2.89 -20.15 -28.87
CA HIS A 531 1.79 -20.01 -29.82
C HIS A 531 1.58 -18.54 -30.20
N GLU A 532 1.59 -17.66 -29.22
CA GLU A 532 1.54 -16.20 -29.43
C GLU A 532 2.74 -15.71 -30.25
N LEU A 533 3.94 -16.21 -29.98
CA LEU A 533 5.16 -15.86 -30.70
C LEU A 533 5.03 -16.25 -32.18
N LYS A 534 4.51 -17.44 -32.48
CA LYS A 534 4.21 -17.86 -33.85
C LYS A 534 3.25 -16.87 -34.52
N THR A 535 2.12 -16.55 -33.89
CA THR A 535 1.15 -15.60 -34.46
C THR A 535 1.78 -14.23 -34.74
N ILE A 536 2.60 -13.73 -33.82
CA ILE A 536 3.30 -12.44 -33.99
C ILE A 536 4.29 -12.51 -35.16
N VAL A 537 5.07 -13.58 -35.28
CA VAL A 537 5.99 -13.81 -36.41
C VAL A 537 5.23 -13.84 -37.74
N GLU A 538 4.15 -14.61 -37.83
CA GLU A 538 3.33 -14.70 -39.04
C GLU A 538 2.72 -13.36 -39.42
N THR A 539 2.28 -12.57 -38.43
CA THR A 539 1.70 -11.25 -38.67
C THR A 539 2.73 -10.22 -39.14
N ILE A 540 3.91 -10.17 -38.52
CA ILE A 540 4.98 -9.22 -38.87
C ILE A 540 5.61 -9.56 -40.22
N THR A 541 5.87 -10.85 -40.48
CA THR A 541 6.61 -11.28 -41.68
C THR A 541 5.71 -11.54 -42.89
N GLY A 542 4.41 -11.78 -42.67
CA GLY A 542 3.49 -12.29 -43.68
C GLY A 542 3.76 -13.73 -44.12
N GLN A 543 4.72 -14.43 -43.48
CA GLN A 543 5.10 -15.79 -43.83
C GLN A 543 4.41 -16.79 -42.91
N HIS A 544 3.81 -17.84 -43.47
CA HIS A 544 3.18 -18.91 -42.71
C HIS A 544 4.22 -19.88 -42.12
N VAL A 545 4.16 -20.13 -40.81
CA VAL A 545 5.00 -21.13 -40.14
C VAL A 545 4.35 -22.50 -40.29
N ALA A 546 4.95 -23.37 -41.09
CA ALA A 546 4.38 -24.66 -41.50
C ALA A 546 4.15 -25.69 -40.37
N TRP A 547 4.65 -25.43 -39.17
CA TRP A 547 4.54 -26.32 -38.02
C TRP A 547 3.84 -25.61 -36.86
N GLN A 548 3.19 -26.40 -35.99
CA GLN A 548 2.57 -25.91 -34.76
C GLN A 548 3.52 -26.11 -33.58
N PRO A 549 3.70 -25.10 -32.72
CA PRO A 549 4.49 -25.27 -31.51
C PRO A 549 3.91 -26.37 -30.64
N ASN A 550 4.76 -27.30 -30.22
CA ASN A 550 4.38 -28.36 -29.29
C ASN A 550 5.18 -28.17 -28.01
N THR A 551 4.49 -27.79 -26.93
CA THR A 551 5.11 -27.56 -25.62
C THR A 551 5.45 -28.86 -24.87
N LYS A 552 5.02 -30.03 -25.38
CA LYS A 552 5.29 -31.36 -24.80
C LYS A 552 6.47 -32.08 -25.48
N VAL A 553 7.44 -31.33 -26.01
CA VAL A 553 8.68 -31.87 -26.62
C VAL A 553 9.88 -31.71 -25.70
N ALA A 554 11.00 -32.34 -26.05
CA ALA A 554 12.24 -32.15 -25.29
C ALA A 554 12.69 -30.68 -25.32
N ARG A 555 13.20 -30.18 -24.18
CA ARG A 555 13.66 -28.79 -24.01
C ARG A 555 14.58 -28.30 -25.13
N SER A 556 15.51 -29.13 -25.62
CA SER A 556 16.42 -28.76 -26.71
C SER A 556 15.69 -28.45 -28.02
N GLN A 557 14.66 -29.25 -28.36
CA GLN A 557 13.84 -29.03 -29.54
C GLN A 557 12.98 -27.77 -29.40
N LEU A 558 12.42 -27.54 -28.21
CA LEU A 558 11.63 -26.34 -27.92
C LEU A 558 12.48 -25.06 -27.99
N LEU A 559 13.71 -25.10 -27.48
CA LEU A 559 14.65 -23.98 -27.58
C LEU A 559 15.03 -23.66 -29.03
N GLU A 560 15.25 -24.68 -29.86
CA GLU A 560 15.55 -24.49 -31.28
C GLU A 560 14.36 -23.88 -32.03
N GLN A 561 13.15 -24.39 -31.79
CA GLN A 561 11.91 -23.81 -32.32
C GLN A 561 11.71 -22.35 -31.91
N ALA A 562 11.92 -22.04 -30.63
CA ALA A 562 11.82 -20.68 -30.11
C ALA A 562 12.86 -19.76 -30.76
N LYS A 563 14.13 -20.21 -30.86
CA LYS A 563 15.22 -19.45 -31.48
C LYS A 563 14.94 -19.14 -32.95
N GLN A 564 14.40 -20.09 -33.72
CA GLN A 564 14.03 -19.88 -35.12
C GLN A 564 12.92 -18.85 -35.30
N LEU A 565 11.95 -18.79 -34.39
CA LEU A 565 10.91 -17.76 -34.40
C LEU A 565 11.47 -16.39 -34.00
N LEU A 566 12.28 -16.35 -32.93
CA LEU A 566 12.90 -15.10 -32.44
C LEU A 566 13.74 -14.42 -33.52
N GLN A 567 14.59 -15.16 -34.23
CA GLN A 567 15.49 -14.62 -35.26
C GLN A 567 14.75 -13.90 -36.41
N GLN A 568 13.48 -14.23 -36.66
CA GLN A 568 12.69 -13.61 -37.72
C GLN A 568 12.21 -12.20 -37.36
N ILE A 569 12.03 -11.91 -36.06
CA ILE A 569 11.42 -10.65 -35.60
C ILE A 569 12.27 -9.87 -34.61
N GLU A 570 13.36 -10.42 -34.08
CA GLU A 570 14.14 -9.83 -32.99
C GLU A 570 14.54 -8.36 -33.24
N LYS A 571 14.90 -8.02 -34.48
CA LYS A 571 15.28 -6.65 -34.88
C LYS A 571 14.19 -5.59 -34.68
N HIS A 572 12.92 -5.99 -34.53
CA HIS A 572 11.81 -5.07 -34.29
C HIS A 572 11.72 -4.62 -32.83
N PHE A 573 12.39 -5.32 -31.91
CA PHE A 573 12.22 -5.15 -30.47
C PHE A 573 13.58 -5.01 -29.77
N ASN A 574 13.59 -4.45 -28.56
CA ASN A 574 14.78 -4.47 -27.72
C ASN A 574 14.90 -5.78 -26.93
N CYS A 575 13.76 -6.39 -26.58
CA CYS A 575 13.72 -7.67 -25.87
C CYS A 575 12.44 -8.45 -26.18
N ILE A 576 12.59 -9.74 -26.50
CA ILE A 576 11.50 -10.70 -26.57
C ILE A 576 11.74 -11.76 -25.50
N ILE A 577 10.79 -11.93 -24.60
CA ILE A 577 10.83 -12.90 -23.50
C ILE A 577 9.89 -14.07 -23.85
N ALA A 578 10.39 -15.06 -24.59
CA ALA A 578 9.58 -16.21 -24.98
C ALA A 578 9.41 -17.19 -23.80
N THR A 579 8.19 -17.38 -23.30
CA THR A 579 7.93 -18.33 -22.21
C THR A 579 7.76 -19.74 -22.74
N LEU A 580 8.46 -20.70 -22.12
CA LEU A 580 8.53 -22.10 -22.53
C LEU A 580 7.87 -23.04 -21.51
N GLY A 581 6.89 -22.54 -20.76
CA GLY A 581 6.22 -23.28 -19.69
C GLY A 581 7.15 -23.58 -18.50
N ASP A 582 7.10 -24.80 -17.99
CA ASP A 582 7.92 -25.27 -16.87
C ASP A 582 9.43 -25.37 -17.19
N HIS A 583 9.81 -25.22 -18.45
CA HIS A 583 11.22 -25.16 -18.84
C HIS A 583 11.87 -23.83 -18.50
N GLY A 584 11.14 -22.70 -18.52
CA GLY A 584 11.70 -21.36 -18.27
C GLY A 584 11.42 -20.36 -19.38
N VAL A 585 12.34 -19.42 -19.59
CA VAL A 585 12.21 -18.35 -20.57
C VAL A 585 13.44 -18.27 -21.47
N LEU A 586 13.22 -18.01 -22.76
CA LEU A 586 14.27 -17.71 -23.74
C LEU A 586 14.18 -16.23 -24.10
N LEU A 587 15.22 -15.47 -23.78
CA LEU A 587 15.29 -14.04 -24.10
C LEU A 587 16.10 -13.86 -25.38
N SER A 588 15.57 -13.11 -26.35
CA SER A 588 16.39 -12.43 -27.38
C SER A 588 16.37 -10.94 -27.05
N PHE A 589 17.53 -10.33 -26.81
CA PHE A 589 17.64 -8.94 -26.37
C PHE A 589 18.85 -8.24 -26.99
N ARG A 590 18.77 -6.92 -27.13
CA ARG A 590 19.88 -6.09 -27.63
C ARG A 590 21.16 -6.27 -26.79
N SER A 591 22.27 -6.52 -27.46
CA SER A 591 23.56 -6.87 -26.83
C SER A 591 24.07 -5.85 -25.84
N ASP A 592 23.87 -4.55 -26.09
CA ASP A 592 24.28 -3.48 -25.17
C ASP A 592 23.46 -3.43 -23.86
N ALA A 593 22.33 -4.14 -23.78
CA ALA A 593 21.57 -4.30 -22.55
C ALA A 593 22.14 -5.40 -21.62
N GLU A 594 23.14 -6.17 -22.08
CA GLU A 594 23.81 -7.17 -21.24
C GLU A 594 24.48 -6.53 -20.00
N CYS A 595 25.06 -5.33 -20.17
CA CYS A 595 25.71 -4.58 -19.11
C CYS A 595 24.79 -3.52 -18.47
N ASP A 596 23.71 -3.14 -19.13
CA ASP A 596 22.80 -2.06 -18.69
C ASP A 596 21.36 -2.37 -19.14
N ALA A 597 20.56 -2.97 -18.26
CA ALA A 597 19.20 -3.37 -18.59
C ALA A 597 18.30 -2.17 -18.95
N SER A 598 18.62 -0.94 -18.52
CA SER A 598 17.85 0.25 -18.87
C SER A 598 17.81 0.50 -20.38
N LYS A 599 18.78 -0.04 -21.14
CA LYS A 599 18.79 0.01 -22.61
C LYS A 599 17.60 -0.71 -23.23
N LEU A 600 16.97 -1.66 -22.52
CA LEU A 600 15.74 -2.29 -22.99
C LEU A 600 14.58 -1.30 -23.16
N LEU A 601 14.60 -0.18 -22.43
CA LEU A 601 13.63 0.90 -22.52
C LEU A 601 13.99 1.95 -23.59
N SER A 602 15.13 1.81 -24.28
CA SER A 602 15.58 2.77 -25.28
C SER A 602 14.64 2.80 -26.50
N LEU A 603 14.36 4.00 -27.00
CA LEU A 603 13.66 4.17 -28.27
C LEU A 603 14.59 4.12 -29.50
N THR A 604 15.91 4.08 -29.28
CA THR A 604 16.86 3.90 -30.38
C THR A 604 16.69 2.51 -31.01
N PRO A 605 16.94 2.37 -32.33
CA PRO A 605 16.94 1.06 -32.98
C PRO A 605 17.78 0.03 -32.22
N SER A 606 17.31 -1.22 -32.23
CA SER A 606 18.02 -2.32 -31.60
C SER A 606 19.32 -2.63 -32.35
N CYS A 607 20.36 -3.01 -31.60
CA CYS A 607 21.65 -3.44 -32.15
C CYS A 607 21.65 -4.97 -32.40
N GLU A 608 22.83 -5.60 -32.46
CA GLU A 608 22.92 -7.07 -32.48
C GLU A 608 22.24 -7.66 -31.25
N HIS A 609 21.52 -8.77 -31.43
CA HIS A 609 20.82 -9.45 -30.34
C HIS A 609 21.66 -10.60 -29.76
N ILE A 610 21.52 -10.80 -28.45
CA ILE A 610 21.99 -11.97 -27.73
C ILE A 610 20.77 -12.79 -27.35
N THR A 611 20.88 -14.11 -27.55
CA THR A 611 19.87 -15.07 -27.10
C THR A 611 20.39 -15.77 -25.84
N ARG A 612 19.62 -15.75 -24.75
CA ARG A 612 19.98 -16.41 -23.48
C ARG A 612 18.80 -17.16 -22.90
N PHE A 613 19.04 -18.41 -22.50
CA PHE A 613 18.04 -19.23 -21.84
C PHE A 613 18.17 -19.16 -20.31
N TYR A 614 17.03 -19.01 -19.63
CA TYR A 614 16.94 -19.08 -18.17
C TYR A 614 15.98 -20.19 -17.78
N ALA A 615 16.50 -21.23 -17.13
CA ALA A 615 15.69 -22.35 -16.66
C ALA A 615 14.78 -21.93 -15.50
N ALA A 616 13.50 -22.33 -15.56
CA ALA A 616 12.58 -22.09 -14.46
C ALA A 616 13.05 -22.80 -13.17
N PRO A 617 12.92 -22.15 -12.00
CA PRO A 617 13.03 -22.83 -10.72
C PRO A 617 11.99 -23.96 -10.60
N LYS A 618 12.34 -25.05 -9.93
CA LYS A 618 11.38 -26.11 -9.64
C LYS A 618 10.46 -25.67 -8.51
N VAL A 619 9.16 -25.57 -8.79
CA VAL A 619 8.13 -25.24 -7.81
C VAL A 619 7.41 -26.53 -7.40
N GLN A 620 7.23 -26.74 -6.10
CA GLN A 620 6.45 -27.85 -5.55
C GLN A 620 5.10 -27.33 -5.06
N ASN A 621 4.08 -28.21 -5.04
CA ASN A 621 2.74 -27.88 -4.53
C ASN A 621 2.08 -26.72 -5.28
N ILE A 622 2.12 -26.73 -6.60
CA ILE A 622 1.43 -25.74 -7.45
C ILE A 622 -0.07 -25.78 -7.12
N VAL A 623 -0.62 -24.62 -6.78
CA VAL A 623 -2.02 -24.41 -6.45
C VAL A 623 -2.80 -23.91 -7.67
N ASN A 624 -2.25 -22.93 -8.39
CA ASN A 624 -2.91 -22.32 -9.54
C ASN A 624 -1.87 -21.87 -10.57
N VAL A 625 -2.03 -22.24 -11.83
CA VAL A 625 -1.12 -21.80 -12.91
C VAL A 625 -1.49 -20.45 -13.50
N SER A 626 -2.71 -19.97 -13.25
CA SER A 626 -3.20 -18.67 -13.70
C SER A 626 -2.41 -17.53 -13.05
N GLY A 627 -2.08 -16.51 -13.83
CA GLY A 627 -1.35 -15.32 -13.37
C GLY A 627 0.14 -15.49 -13.15
N ALA A 628 0.72 -16.69 -13.36
CA ALA A 628 2.17 -16.89 -13.27
C ALA A 628 2.93 -16.03 -14.29
N GLY A 629 2.42 -15.95 -15.53
CA GLY A 629 2.97 -15.09 -16.58
C GLY A 629 2.84 -13.59 -16.26
N ASP A 630 1.67 -13.16 -15.80
CA ASP A 630 1.40 -11.76 -15.44
C ASP A 630 2.27 -11.32 -14.25
N SER A 631 2.43 -12.20 -13.27
CA SER A 631 3.32 -12.00 -12.12
C SER A 631 4.79 -11.98 -12.53
N PHE A 632 5.20 -12.79 -13.50
CA PHE A 632 6.53 -12.69 -14.10
C PHE A 632 6.75 -11.29 -14.71
N CYS A 633 5.80 -10.80 -15.51
CA CYS A 633 5.85 -9.46 -16.09
C CYS A 633 5.95 -8.38 -15.01
N ALA A 634 5.10 -8.44 -13.98
CA ALA A 634 5.13 -7.48 -12.89
C ALA A 634 6.49 -7.46 -12.16
N GLY A 635 7.07 -8.62 -11.85
CA GLY A 635 8.38 -8.73 -11.23
C GLY A 635 9.51 -8.22 -12.11
N PHE A 636 9.52 -8.62 -13.39
CA PHE A 636 10.51 -8.19 -14.37
C PHE A 636 10.49 -6.67 -14.59
N ILE A 637 9.30 -6.10 -14.82
CA ILE A 637 9.10 -4.65 -15.02
C ILE A 637 9.51 -3.88 -13.77
N THR A 638 9.12 -4.35 -12.58
CA THR A 638 9.48 -3.70 -11.32
C THR A 638 10.99 -3.62 -11.13
N ALA A 639 11.71 -4.70 -11.39
CA ALA A 639 13.17 -4.73 -11.28
C ALA A 639 13.84 -3.85 -12.33
N LEU A 640 13.34 -3.87 -13.57
CA LEU A 640 13.84 -3.03 -14.66
C LEU A 640 13.72 -1.54 -14.35
N LEU A 641 12.59 -1.12 -13.78
CA LEU A 641 12.36 0.28 -13.39
C LEU A 641 13.11 0.71 -12.13
N LYS A 642 13.69 -0.24 -11.39
CA LYS A 642 14.57 -0.01 -10.24
C LYS A 642 16.06 -0.11 -10.63
N ASP A 643 16.37 -0.04 -11.92
CA ASP A 643 17.73 -0.09 -12.48
C ASP A 643 18.51 -1.35 -12.12
N HIS A 644 17.81 -2.49 -11.93
CA HIS A 644 18.47 -3.77 -11.72
C HIS A 644 19.05 -4.33 -13.03
N SER A 645 20.04 -5.22 -12.92
CA SER A 645 20.60 -5.94 -14.07
C SER A 645 19.59 -6.87 -14.74
N LEU A 646 19.89 -7.33 -15.96
CA LEU A 646 18.98 -8.19 -16.72
C LEU A 646 18.71 -9.54 -16.00
N ASP A 647 19.75 -10.16 -15.44
CA ASP A 647 19.61 -11.41 -14.68
C ASP A 647 18.73 -11.21 -13.44
N GLU A 648 18.87 -10.07 -12.78
CA GLU A 648 18.04 -9.68 -11.64
C GLU A 648 16.57 -9.43 -12.05
N CYS A 649 16.33 -8.85 -13.24
CA CYS A 649 14.99 -8.69 -13.77
C CYS A 649 14.32 -10.06 -14.01
N VAL A 650 15.04 -11.00 -14.60
CA VAL A 650 14.55 -12.37 -14.82
C VAL A 650 14.32 -13.11 -13.50
N ALA A 651 15.24 -12.97 -12.53
CA ALA A 651 15.09 -13.55 -11.20
C ALA A 651 13.85 -13.00 -10.47
N ALA A 652 13.62 -11.69 -10.52
CA ALA A 652 12.44 -11.05 -9.95
C ALA A 652 11.15 -11.55 -10.61
N GLY A 653 11.16 -11.73 -11.94
CA GLY A 653 10.07 -12.35 -12.67
C GLY A 653 9.77 -13.78 -12.17
N PHE A 654 10.78 -14.64 -12.07
CA PHE A 654 10.57 -16.01 -11.60
C PHE A 654 10.06 -16.11 -10.16
N VAL A 655 10.64 -15.33 -9.24
CA VAL A 655 10.21 -15.36 -7.84
C VAL A 655 8.77 -14.84 -7.71
N SER A 656 8.38 -13.86 -8.53
CA SER A 656 6.99 -13.37 -8.56
C SER A 656 6.03 -14.42 -9.14
N ALA A 657 6.43 -15.08 -10.23
CA ALA A 657 5.67 -16.18 -10.83
C ALA A 657 5.49 -17.36 -9.85
N GLU A 658 6.54 -17.76 -9.13
CA GLU A 658 6.48 -18.80 -8.11
C GLU A 658 5.42 -18.48 -7.04
N ARG A 659 5.31 -17.22 -6.62
CA ARG A 659 4.32 -16.81 -5.63
C ARG A 659 2.89 -16.89 -6.16
N ALA A 660 2.68 -16.56 -7.43
CA ALA A 660 1.39 -16.79 -8.10
C ALA A 660 1.07 -18.29 -8.20
N LEU A 661 2.06 -19.13 -8.53
CA LEU A 661 1.89 -20.58 -8.61
C LEU A 661 1.45 -21.22 -7.28
N LEU A 662 1.86 -20.63 -6.16
CA LEU A 662 1.51 -21.08 -4.80
C LEU A 662 0.25 -20.38 -4.24
N SER A 663 -0.38 -19.51 -5.03
CA SER A 663 -1.53 -18.71 -4.64
C SER A 663 -2.82 -19.31 -5.19
N GLU A 664 -3.91 -19.05 -4.48
CA GLU A 664 -5.25 -19.41 -4.91
C GLU A 664 -5.85 -18.47 -5.97
N SER A 665 -5.27 -17.27 -6.12
CA SER A 665 -5.64 -16.22 -7.07
C SER A 665 -4.49 -15.89 -8.01
N ALA A 666 -4.81 -15.39 -9.21
CA ALA A 666 -3.82 -15.03 -10.24
C ALA A 666 -2.77 -14.02 -9.76
N VAL A 667 -3.17 -13.08 -8.88
CA VAL A 667 -2.26 -12.22 -8.14
C VAL A 667 -2.32 -12.61 -6.66
N PRO A 668 -1.19 -12.97 -6.03
CA PRO A 668 -1.14 -13.27 -4.60
C PRO A 668 -1.62 -12.10 -3.74
N ALA A 669 -2.31 -12.37 -2.62
CA ALA A 669 -2.70 -11.34 -1.65
C ALA A 669 -1.48 -10.51 -1.19
N THR A 670 -0.38 -11.20 -0.91
CA THR A 670 0.96 -10.64 -0.72
C THR A 670 1.97 -11.50 -1.46
N TYR A 671 2.86 -10.88 -2.25
CA TYR A 671 3.95 -11.64 -2.89
C TYR A 671 4.96 -12.13 -1.86
N PHE A 672 5.27 -11.31 -0.84
CA PHE A 672 6.23 -11.66 0.21
C PHE A 672 5.69 -11.19 1.57
N PRO A 673 5.75 -12.03 2.61
CA PRO A 673 5.29 -11.67 3.96
C PRO A 673 6.17 -10.61 4.61
N ASP A 674 7.44 -10.55 4.21
CA ASP A 674 8.44 -9.60 4.69
C ASP A 674 9.57 -9.42 3.66
N PRO A 675 10.37 -8.32 3.77
CA PRO A 675 11.48 -8.07 2.85
C PRO A 675 12.61 -9.11 2.87
N GLN A 676 12.86 -9.80 3.99
CA GLN A 676 13.91 -10.82 4.09
C GLN A 676 13.54 -12.07 3.28
N THR A 677 12.26 -12.44 3.30
CA THR A 677 11.73 -13.52 2.47
C THR A 677 11.88 -13.21 0.98
N PHE A 678 11.61 -11.97 0.54
CA PHE A 678 11.89 -11.56 -0.84
C PHE A 678 13.38 -11.67 -1.16
N GLU A 679 14.25 -11.02 -0.37
CA GLU A 679 15.69 -11.01 -0.63
C GLU A 679 16.29 -12.42 -0.66
N SER A 680 15.87 -13.30 0.24
CA SER A 680 16.36 -14.68 0.30
C SER A 680 16.01 -15.45 -0.97
N ASN A 681 14.73 -15.43 -1.37
CA ASN A 681 14.28 -16.14 -2.58
C ASN A 681 14.90 -15.54 -3.83
N PHE A 682 14.98 -14.21 -3.90
CA PHE A 682 15.61 -13.48 -4.99
C PHE A 682 17.09 -13.85 -5.15
N LYS A 683 17.88 -13.80 -4.07
CA LYS A 683 19.31 -14.17 -4.08
C LYS A 683 19.50 -15.64 -4.45
N GLN A 684 18.65 -16.53 -3.95
CA GLN A 684 18.70 -17.96 -4.28
C GLN A 684 18.42 -18.22 -5.76
N THR A 685 17.36 -17.61 -6.30
CA THR A 685 16.99 -17.73 -7.71
C THR A 685 18.07 -17.13 -8.61
N LEU A 686 18.56 -15.93 -8.30
CA LEU A 686 19.63 -15.28 -9.06
C LEU A 686 20.89 -16.15 -9.13
N LYS A 687 21.31 -16.72 -7.99
CA LYS A 687 22.44 -17.65 -7.94
C LYS A 687 22.20 -18.90 -8.78
N SER A 688 20.98 -19.45 -8.75
CA SER A 688 20.62 -20.61 -9.57
C SER A 688 20.64 -20.29 -11.06
N LEU A 689 20.22 -19.09 -11.46
CA LEU A 689 20.24 -18.64 -12.85
C LEU A 689 21.67 -18.49 -13.36
N GLN A 690 22.56 -17.84 -12.59
CA GLN A 690 23.98 -17.68 -12.94
C GLN A 690 24.73 -19.01 -13.07
N CYS A 691 24.32 -20.05 -12.35
CA CYS A 691 24.91 -21.38 -12.46
C CYS A 691 24.34 -22.23 -13.61
N ARG A 692 23.25 -21.81 -14.26
CA ARG A 692 22.48 -22.61 -15.23
C ARG A 692 22.22 -21.92 -16.56
N SER A 693 22.65 -20.66 -16.73
CA SER A 693 22.63 -19.96 -18.01
C SER A 693 23.58 -20.64 -18.99
N ILE A 694 23.02 -21.15 -20.08
CA ILE A 694 23.75 -21.65 -21.26
C ILE A 694 23.36 -20.77 -22.43
#